data_AF-A0A2E4B616-F1
#
_entry.id   AF-A0A2E4B616-F1
#
_cell.length_a   1.000
_cell.length_b   1.000
_cell.length_c   1.000
_cell.angle_alpha   90.00
_cell.angle_beta   90.00
_cell.angle_gamma   90.00
#
_symmetry.space_group_name_H-M   'P 1'
#
loop_
_entity.id
_entity.type
_entity.pdbx_description
1 polymer ?
#
loop_
_entity_poly.entity_id
_entity_poly.type
_entity_poly.pdbx_seq_one_letter_code
_entity_poly.pdbx_strand_id
1 'polypeptide(L)'
;MDRRRRSRTSRGQHRQRGPKAPDDDRLWRRLNDALGSDANGPHAPDALWAAVCVREGRAMDGPDARRARSTFDAALSEATTRGQRLMRTDEGVRLRSLEAIEAATQARQRWQSRLDGTEGPDAFLTEVLGCWLLEEPLKTWPDDWTLLKGERLLTWDTFDLQKALVTWARRVSGLRFREDAPHVAHLLHTAGAIDARGLIEARLRQRARLRDNPFPETWQPHLVETTAALKEVDGDADVASGRTDLRHLPFVTIDPHDAKDFDDAVCLSEDKSTLWVAIADVASYVRIDTPLDRAARSRATSVYLPHAVLPMLPPRLADDLCSLRANVDRRAMVLELRLEGPSVIGCIPHEAVIRVVANRSYEEVLERGDVADLLALAAGMREGDLRLELHQAELRPRLRDGDGIHVEIKRPNEATAMIETFMVAANAAVGDLLGEAGAPLPWRCHLPPDRVEVEALNARLHALGVGIELPMPSHKTTGQSSADELSSLLSQWAGGGITIEGEPAASEDDHRSDVIDPVARKAMLDALRQAQHEASDLTGATRRVVDQSLFQLMQRASYTATNTGHFGLDLDAYAHFTSPIRRYPDLIAHRQLKAMMRGEAWPHSVDDMEDLASHCGERAWSAKRLEWEAVDQAFALHLTETETATWPARVVSLRTPFVHLDLNDDGALHGRLHLSALSKKSRLHIDEHGLVVESEEHPEPLLRLGARYSCRLRGLDLWTGKLDLAPV
;
A
#
# COMPACT_ATOMS: atom_id res chain seq x y z
N MET A 1 8.22 65.08 31.66
CA MET A 1 9.51 64.77 32.32
C MET A 1 9.32 63.40 32.97
N ASP A 2 10.09 62.34 32.76
CA ASP A 2 11.34 62.16 32.03
C ASP A 2 11.53 60.65 31.76
N ARG A 3 12.12 60.36 30.60
CA ARG A 3 12.82 59.15 30.11
C ARG A 3 12.28 57.71 30.30
N ARG A 4 12.00 57.14 29.11
CA ARG A 4 11.79 55.74 28.71
C ARG A 4 12.94 54.78 29.12
N ARG A 5 12.58 53.59 29.62
CA ARG A 5 13.36 52.33 29.52
C ARG A 5 12.43 51.16 29.15
N ARG A 6 12.51 50.73 27.89
CA ARG A 6 12.14 49.40 27.35
C ARG A 6 13.42 48.91 26.65
N SER A 7 13.88 47.67 26.60
CA SER A 7 13.41 46.35 27.04
C SER A 7 14.65 45.43 27.04
N ARG A 8 14.81 44.62 28.08
CA ARG A 8 15.71 43.45 28.17
C ARG A 8 14.77 42.24 27.96
N THR A 9 15.00 41.22 27.14
CA THR A 9 16.16 40.31 27.06
C THR A 9 16.01 39.35 25.87
N SER A 10 17.09 39.04 25.15
CA SER A 10 17.27 37.72 24.54
C SER A 10 18.65 37.18 24.96
N ARG A 11 18.65 36.17 25.83
CA ARG A 11 19.84 35.37 26.16
C ARG A 11 20.13 34.46 24.96
N GLY A 12 21.14 34.79 24.17
CA GLY A 12 21.77 33.86 23.23
C GLY A 12 22.71 32.93 23.99
N GLN A 13 22.43 31.63 23.96
CA GLN A 13 23.31 30.57 24.45
C GLN A 13 24.63 30.58 23.65
N HIS A 14 25.76 30.57 24.37
CA HIS A 14 27.08 30.35 23.81
C HIS A 14 27.16 28.93 23.21
N ARG A 15 27.18 28.82 21.88
CA ARG A 15 27.68 27.61 21.21
C ARG A 15 29.17 27.45 21.54
N GLN A 16 29.54 26.35 22.19
CA GLN A 16 30.94 25.94 22.30
C GLN A 16 31.52 25.85 20.88
N ARG A 17 32.55 26.66 20.60
CA ARG A 17 33.29 26.60 19.34
C ARG A 17 34.01 25.25 19.32
N GLY A 18 33.62 24.38 18.39
CA GLY A 18 34.36 23.16 18.08
C GLY A 18 35.82 23.45 17.71
N PRO A 19 36.66 22.42 17.58
CA PRO A 19 38.08 22.58 17.29
C PRO A 19 38.28 23.51 16.08
N LYS A 20 39.19 24.48 16.23
CA LYS A 20 39.57 25.40 15.17
C LYS A 20 40.14 24.59 14.01
N ALA A 21 39.45 24.57 12.87
CA ALA A 21 40.00 24.02 11.64
C ALA A 21 41.37 24.66 11.34
N PRO A 22 42.37 23.88 10.86
CA PRO A 22 43.69 24.36 10.45
C PRO A 22 43.60 25.60 9.55
N ASP A 23 44.62 26.47 9.58
CA ASP A 23 44.59 27.72 8.80
C ASP A 23 44.52 27.48 7.29
N ASP A 24 45.08 26.36 6.84
CA ASP A 24 45.00 25.86 5.46
C ASP A 24 43.53 25.57 5.08
N ASP A 25 42.80 24.78 5.87
CA ASP A 25 41.39 24.44 5.62
C ASP A 25 40.46 25.65 5.57
N ARG A 26 40.83 26.77 6.22
CA ARG A 26 40.08 28.03 6.14
C ARG A 26 40.39 28.79 4.87
N LEU A 27 41.66 28.84 4.47
CA LEU A 27 42.10 29.44 3.20
C LEU A 27 41.39 28.75 2.03
N TRP A 28 41.30 27.42 2.06
CA TRP A 28 40.71 26.64 0.97
C TRP A 28 39.20 26.74 0.91
N ARG A 29 38.51 26.77 2.05
CA ARG A 29 37.08 27.09 2.10
C ARG A 29 36.78 28.46 1.47
N ARG A 30 37.61 29.48 1.74
CA ARG A 30 37.47 30.82 1.16
C ARG A 30 37.64 30.84 -0.36
N LEU A 31 38.57 30.05 -0.88
CA LEU A 31 38.81 29.91 -2.32
C LEU A 31 37.66 29.21 -3.04
N ASN A 32 37.15 28.12 -2.48
CA ASN A 32 35.99 27.41 -3.00
C ASN A 32 34.78 28.33 -3.18
N ASP A 33 34.51 29.06 -2.12
CA ASP A 33 33.48 30.07 -1.99
C ASP A 33 33.64 31.24 -2.99
N ALA A 34 34.87 31.60 -3.35
CA ALA A 34 35.17 32.72 -4.23
C ALA A 34 35.17 32.37 -5.73
N LEU A 35 35.55 31.14 -6.10
CA LEU A 35 35.75 30.73 -7.50
C LEU A 35 34.49 30.14 -8.16
N GLY A 36 33.55 29.63 -7.37
CA GLY A 36 32.27 29.12 -7.88
C GLY A 36 32.42 28.13 -9.04
N SER A 37 31.82 28.43 -10.19
CA SER A 37 31.82 27.55 -11.38
C SER A 37 33.11 27.57 -12.20
N ASP A 38 33.99 28.56 -12.03
CA ASP A 38 35.18 28.78 -12.88
C ASP A 38 36.43 27.99 -12.46
N ALA A 39 36.34 27.16 -11.41
CA ALA A 39 37.48 26.53 -10.73
C ALA A 39 38.29 25.47 -11.49
N ASN A 40 37.90 25.10 -12.73
CA ASN A 40 38.51 23.98 -13.47
C ASN A 40 39.66 24.41 -14.41
N GLY A 41 39.94 25.70 -14.52
CA GLY A 41 41.04 26.23 -15.35
C GLY A 41 42.35 26.41 -14.57
N PRO A 42 43.50 26.49 -15.25
CA PRO A 42 44.71 27.00 -14.61
C PRO A 42 44.50 28.46 -14.20
N HIS A 43 44.47 28.72 -12.90
CA HIS A 43 44.34 30.09 -12.38
C HIS A 43 45.71 30.64 -12.00
N ALA A 44 46.01 31.85 -12.46
CA ALA A 44 47.16 32.60 -11.95
C ALA A 44 46.95 32.88 -10.44
N PRO A 45 48.01 32.84 -9.61
CA PRO A 45 47.93 33.19 -8.18
C PRO A 45 47.23 34.53 -7.92
N ASP A 46 47.42 35.49 -8.83
CA ASP A 46 46.79 36.81 -8.76
C ASP A 46 45.28 36.78 -8.98
N ALA A 47 44.79 35.90 -9.86
CA ALA A 47 43.37 35.73 -10.09
C ALA A 47 42.67 35.05 -8.91
N LEU A 48 43.31 34.04 -8.31
CA LEU A 48 42.82 33.36 -7.11
C LEU A 48 42.74 34.32 -5.92
N TRP A 49 43.77 35.15 -5.73
CA TRP A 49 43.80 36.16 -4.69
C TRP A 49 42.74 37.25 -4.88
N ALA A 50 42.55 37.73 -6.10
CA ALA A 50 41.53 38.72 -6.43
C ALA A 50 40.12 38.21 -6.10
N ALA A 51 39.82 36.95 -6.44
CA ALA A 51 38.54 36.33 -6.12
C ALA A 51 38.30 36.26 -4.60
N VAL A 52 39.32 35.87 -3.81
CA VAL A 52 39.24 35.82 -2.34
C VAL A 52 39.02 37.22 -1.75
N CYS A 53 39.71 38.25 -2.27
CA CYS A 53 39.56 39.63 -1.80
C CYS A 53 38.16 40.20 -2.06
N VAL A 54 37.62 39.96 -3.26
CA VAL A 54 36.27 40.39 -3.67
C VAL A 54 35.22 39.81 -2.73
N ARG A 55 35.30 38.52 -2.41
CA ARG A 55 34.32 37.88 -1.52
C ARG A 55 34.44 38.32 -0.06
N GLU A 56 35.65 38.46 0.46
CA GLU A 56 35.85 38.85 1.86
C GLU A 56 35.69 40.35 2.11
N GLY A 57 35.34 41.14 1.08
CA GLY A 57 35.24 42.59 1.16
C GLY A 57 36.57 43.23 1.58
N ARG A 58 37.69 42.57 1.27
CA ARG A 58 39.03 43.05 1.63
C ARG A 58 39.56 43.98 0.55
N ALA A 59 40.19 45.07 0.98
CA ALA A 59 40.97 45.91 0.09
C ALA A 59 42.14 45.11 -0.48
N MET A 60 42.39 45.24 -1.79
CA MET A 60 43.55 44.63 -2.45
C MET A 60 44.87 45.31 -2.06
N ASP A 61 44.77 46.55 -1.56
CA ASP A 61 45.90 47.41 -1.23
C ASP A 61 45.93 47.74 0.27
N GLY A 62 47.13 47.75 0.84
CA GLY A 62 47.37 48.12 2.24
C GLY A 62 48.34 47.16 2.97
N PRO A 63 48.77 47.49 4.21
CA PRO A 63 49.67 46.66 5.00
C PRO A 63 49.06 45.29 5.35
N ASP A 64 47.78 45.28 5.73
CA ASP A 64 47.05 44.07 6.10
C ASP A 64 46.74 43.18 4.88
N ALA A 65 46.44 43.80 3.73
CA ALA A 65 46.25 43.11 2.46
C ALA A 65 47.55 42.42 1.99
N ARG A 66 48.69 43.10 2.09
CA ARG A 66 50.02 42.53 1.78
C ARG A 66 50.38 41.36 2.69
N ARG A 67 50.08 41.45 3.98
CA ARG A 67 50.33 40.37 4.94
C ARG A 67 49.48 39.14 4.63
N ALA A 68 48.19 39.34 4.37
CA ALA A 68 47.27 38.27 4.01
C ALA A 68 47.62 37.65 2.64
N ARG A 69 48.05 38.46 1.67
CA ARG A 69 48.57 37.99 0.37
C ARG A 69 49.80 37.13 0.54
N SER A 70 50.75 37.56 1.37
CA SER A 70 51.97 36.80 1.64
C SER A 70 51.67 35.44 2.30
N THR A 71 50.71 35.38 3.23
CA THR A 71 50.27 34.10 3.82
C THR A 71 49.58 33.22 2.78
N PHE A 72 48.77 33.80 1.89
CA PHE A 72 48.13 33.10 0.79
C PHE A 72 49.15 32.53 -0.21
N ASP A 73 50.11 33.34 -0.65
CA ASP A 73 51.17 32.92 -1.57
C ASP A 73 52.09 31.87 -0.94
N ALA A 74 52.38 31.98 0.36
CA ALA A 74 53.16 30.98 1.09
C ALA A 74 52.44 29.62 1.14
N ALA A 75 51.14 29.61 1.47
CA ALA A 75 50.33 28.39 1.48
C ALA A 75 50.18 27.78 0.07
N LEU A 76 50.00 28.60 -0.96
CA LEU A 76 49.94 28.16 -2.35
C LEU A 76 51.29 27.63 -2.84
N SER A 77 52.39 28.29 -2.48
CA SER A 77 53.76 27.86 -2.80
C SER A 77 54.09 26.54 -2.11
N GLU A 78 53.72 26.38 -0.84
CA GLU A 78 53.93 25.15 -0.08
C GLU A 78 53.13 23.98 -0.68
N ALA A 79 51.86 24.21 -1.04
CA ALA A 79 51.03 23.27 -1.78
C ALA A 79 51.66 22.86 -3.13
N THR A 80 52.15 23.83 -3.90
CA THR A 80 52.79 23.61 -5.20
C THR A 80 54.11 22.83 -5.05
N THR A 81 54.89 23.14 -4.01
CA THR A 81 56.17 22.45 -3.69
C THR A 81 55.93 21.00 -3.30
N ARG A 82 54.80 20.70 -2.64
CA ARG A 82 54.34 19.34 -2.33
C ARG A 82 53.67 18.63 -3.52
N GLY A 83 53.66 19.24 -4.71
CA GLY A 83 53.07 18.69 -5.92
C GLY A 83 51.54 18.60 -5.89
N GLN A 84 50.88 19.36 -5.00
CA GLN A 84 49.43 19.30 -4.84
C GLN A 84 48.75 20.24 -5.86
N ARG A 85 47.60 19.84 -6.40
CA ARG A 85 46.81 20.67 -7.32
C ARG A 85 45.43 20.98 -6.75
N LEU A 86 44.94 22.18 -7.05
CA LEU A 86 43.56 22.57 -6.81
C LEU A 86 42.65 21.85 -7.80
N MET A 87 41.68 21.12 -7.28
CA MET A 87 40.69 20.41 -8.07
C MET A 87 39.29 20.61 -7.52
N ARG A 88 38.34 20.81 -8.42
CA ARG A 88 36.92 20.88 -8.07
C ARG A 88 36.37 19.48 -7.79
N THR A 89 35.54 19.40 -6.76
CA THR A 89 34.71 18.26 -6.36
C THR A 89 33.28 18.76 -6.16
N ASP A 90 32.33 17.86 -5.94
CA ASP A 90 30.92 18.20 -5.64
C ASP A 90 30.77 19.03 -4.35
N GLU A 91 31.72 18.91 -3.43
CA GLU A 91 31.78 19.68 -2.18
C GLU A 91 32.64 20.96 -2.28
N GLY A 92 33.19 21.24 -3.48
CA GLY A 92 33.98 22.44 -3.75
C GLY A 92 35.41 22.23 -4.24
N VAL A 93 36.26 23.26 -4.15
CA VAL A 93 37.68 23.16 -4.54
C VAL A 93 38.52 22.59 -3.41
N ARG A 94 39.19 21.46 -3.65
CA ARG A 94 40.10 20.80 -2.72
C ARG A 94 41.51 20.68 -3.28
N LEU A 95 42.48 20.73 -2.40
CA LEU A 95 43.88 20.48 -2.72
C LEU A 95 44.16 18.97 -2.67
N ARG A 96 44.63 18.38 -3.77
CA ARG A 96 44.90 16.93 -3.85
C ARG A 96 46.36 16.68 -4.21
N SER A 97 46.96 15.66 -3.61
CA SER A 97 48.32 15.23 -3.97
C SER A 97 48.38 14.72 -5.41
N LEU A 98 49.55 14.81 -6.02
CA LEU A 98 49.78 14.29 -7.36
C LEU A 98 49.42 12.79 -7.45
N GLU A 99 49.78 12.03 -6.40
CA GLU A 99 49.43 10.62 -6.23
C GLU A 99 47.92 10.38 -6.21
N ALA A 100 47.14 11.21 -5.50
CA ALA A 100 45.68 11.09 -5.47
C ALA A 100 45.03 11.40 -6.82
N ILE A 101 45.61 12.35 -7.56
CA ILE A 101 45.14 12.75 -8.90
C ILE A 101 45.40 11.62 -9.90
N GLU A 102 46.60 11.05 -9.88
CA GLU A 102 46.96 9.91 -10.70
C GLU A 102 46.10 8.70 -10.36
N ALA A 103 45.91 8.40 -9.06
CA ALA A 103 45.06 7.31 -8.60
C ALA A 103 43.61 7.46 -9.09
N ALA A 104 43.02 8.66 -8.99
CA ALA A 104 41.65 8.88 -9.45
C ALA A 104 41.51 8.85 -10.96
N THR A 105 42.51 9.33 -11.70
CA THR A 105 42.54 9.25 -13.16
C THR A 105 42.69 7.81 -13.64
N GLN A 106 43.56 7.02 -13.00
CA GLN A 106 43.70 5.59 -13.26
C GLN A 106 42.42 4.83 -12.89
N ALA A 107 41.78 5.16 -11.77
CA ALA A 107 40.51 4.56 -11.37
C ALA A 107 39.41 4.81 -12.39
N ARG A 108 39.29 6.04 -12.92
CA ARG A 108 38.38 6.38 -14.04
C ARG A 108 38.64 5.52 -15.27
N GLN A 109 39.90 5.42 -15.71
CA GLN A 109 40.25 4.64 -16.90
C GLN A 109 39.94 3.15 -16.71
N ARG A 110 40.25 2.61 -15.52
CA ARG A 110 39.90 1.25 -15.13
C ARG A 110 38.38 1.03 -15.14
N TRP A 111 37.60 1.99 -14.67
CA TRP A 111 36.15 1.97 -14.69
C TRP A 111 35.59 1.93 -16.12
N GLN A 112 36.05 2.84 -16.97
CA GLN A 112 35.63 2.88 -18.38
C GLN A 112 35.98 1.57 -19.08
N SER A 113 37.23 1.11 -18.95
CA SER A 113 37.67 -0.15 -19.57
C SER A 113 36.87 -1.36 -19.09
N ARG A 114 36.51 -1.42 -17.80
CA ARG A 114 35.71 -2.52 -17.25
C ARG A 114 34.29 -2.49 -17.80
N LEU A 115 33.61 -1.35 -17.74
CA LEU A 115 32.23 -1.23 -18.22
C LEU A 115 32.16 -1.45 -19.74
N ASP A 116 33.13 -0.98 -20.52
CA ASP A 116 33.13 -1.18 -21.97
C ASP A 116 33.41 -2.64 -22.35
N GLY A 117 34.19 -3.38 -21.55
CA GLY A 117 34.61 -4.75 -21.84
C GLY A 117 33.75 -5.87 -21.29
N THR A 118 32.75 -5.60 -20.43
CA THR A 118 31.91 -6.64 -19.82
C THR A 118 30.54 -6.78 -20.48
N GLU A 119 30.17 -8.03 -20.79
CA GLU A 119 28.84 -8.42 -21.29
C GLU A 119 27.87 -8.81 -20.16
N GLY A 120 28.33 -8.87 -18.91
CA GLY A 120 27.53 -9.21 -17.73
C GLY A 120 28.23 -8.79 -16.43
N PRO A 121 27.52 -8.75 -15.28
CA PRO A 121 28.15 -8.44 -14.00
C PRO A 121 29.06 -9.58 -13.54
N ASP A 122 30.33 -9.27 -13.24
CA ASP A 122 31.19 -10.16 -12.46
C ASP A 122 30.86 -10.05 -10.96
N ALA A 123 31.45 -10.93 -10.13
CA ALA A 123 31.19 -10.93 -8.68
C ALA A 123 31.43 -9.56 -8.04
N PHE A 124 32.39 -8.81 -8.59
CA PHE A 124 32.64 -7.43 -8.22
C PHE A 124 31.39 -6.59 -8.58
N LEU A 125 31.01 -6.47 -9.87
CA LEU A 125 29.90 -5.61 -10.34
C LEU A 125 28.60 -5.87 -9.61
N THR A 126 28.32 -7.14 -9.35
CA THR A 126 27.21 -7.59 -8.54
C THR A 126 27.15 -6.91 -7.16
N GLU A 127 28.27 -6.84 -6.42
CA GLU A 127 28.30 -6.23 -5.09
C GLU A 127 27.93 -4.74 -5.12
N VAL A 128 28.43 -3.99 -6.11
CA VAL A 128 28.12 -2.55 -6.22
C VAL A 128 26.78 -2.25 -6.82
N LEU A 129 26.31 -3.05 -7.77
CA LEU A 129 24.93 -2.97 -8.21
C LEU A 129 23.98 -3.22 -7.03
N GLY A 130 24.33 -4.15 -6.14
CA GLY A 130 23.61 -4.38 -4.88
C GLY A 130 23.60 -3.14 -4.00
N CYS A 131 24.76 -2.55 -3.72
CA CYS A 131 24.86 -1.31 -2.95
C CYS A 131 24.07 -0.15 -3.58
N TRP A 132 24.07 -0.05 -4.92
CA TRP A 132 23.34 0.98 -5.64
C TRP A 132 21.82 0.77 -5.57
N LEU A 133 21.35 -0.45 -5.84
CA LEU A 133 19.91 -0.77 -5.83
C LEU A 133 19.32 -0.64 -4.43
N LEU A 134 20.08 -1.08 -3.43
CA LEU A 134 19.72 -0.96 -2.02
C LEU A 134 19.96 0.45 -1.47
N GLU A 135 20.42 1.40 -2.29
CA GLU A 135 20.74 2.78 -1.91
C GLU A 135 21.58 2.86 -0.63
N GLU A 136 22.54 1.94 -0.50
CA GLU A 136 23.37 1.83 0.69
C GLU A 136 24.27 3.06 0.84
N PRO A 137 24.50 3.53 2.09
CA PRO A 137 25.35 4.69 2.33
C PRO A 137 26.72 4.50 1.69
N LEU A 138 27.28 5.52 1.06
CA LEU A 138 28.54 5.44 0.30
C LEU A 138 29.73 4.82 1.07
N LYS A 139 29.69 4.83 2.41
CA LYS A 139 30.66 4.16 3.32
C LYS A 139 30.59 2.62 3.31
N THR A 140 29.52 2.01 2.81
CA THR A 140 29.36 0.55 2.70
C THR A 140 29.87 0.03 1.37
N TRP A 141 29.95 0.90 0.35
CA TRP A 141 30.47 0.55 -0.96
C TRP A 141 31.91 0.05 -0.81
N PRO A 142 32.41 -0.91 -1.59
CA PRO A 142 33.77 -1.38 -1.37
C PRO A 142 34.78 -0.30 -1.82
N ASP A 143 35.86 -0.09 -1.07
CA ASP A 143 36.74 1.09 -1.27
C ASP A 143 37.33 1.18 -2.68
N ASP A 144 37.65 0.02 -3.26
CA ASP A 144 38.18 -0.15 -4.61
C ASP A 144 37.24 0.37 -5.72
N TRP A 145 35.99 0.67 -5.38
CA TRP A 145 34.96 1.06 -6.34
C TRP A 145 34.80 2.53 -6.51
N THR A 146 35.22 3.28 -5.51
CA THR A 146 35.21 4.72 -5.61
C THR A 146 36.38 5.18 -6.45
N LEU A 147 36.24 6.36 -7.05
CA LEU A 147 37.30 6.95 -7.87
C LEU A 147 38.53 7.27 -7.03
N LEU A 148 38.38 7.48 -5.72
CA LEU A 148 39.52 7.60 -4.82
C LEU A 148 39.28 6.89 -3.49
N LYS A 149 40.16 5.93 -3.19
CA LYS A 149 40.15 5.15 -1.95
C LYS A 149 40.26 6.08 -0.73
N GLY A 150 39.50 5.78 0.33
CA GLY A 150 39.47 6.58 1.57
C GLY A 150 38.63 7.86 1.50
N GLU A 151 38.50 8.47 0.33
CA GLU A 151 37.61 9.64 0.10
C GLU A 151 36.27 9.28 -0.53
N ARG A 152 36.15 8.06 -1.06
CA ARG A 152 34.91 7.48 -1.57
C ARG A 152 34.21 8.32 -2.63
N LEU A 153 34.99 8.88 -3.54
CA LEU A 153 34.53 9.82 -4.56
C LEU A 153 33.80 9.13 -5.74
N LEU A 154 32.69 9.69 -6.24
CA LEU A 154 31.90 9.13 -7.35
C LEU A 154 32.01 9.91 -8.67
N THR A 155 32.47 11.17 -8.61
CA THR A 155 32.54 12.09 -9.74
C THR A 155 33.95 12.65 -9.87
N TRP A 156 34.59 12.51 -11.03
CA TRP A 156 35.94 13.04 -11.26
C TRP A 156 36.05 13.66 -12.65
N ASP A 157 36.42 14.95 -12.69
CA ASP A 157 36.45 15.76 -13.92
C ASP A 157 35.05 15.79 -14.59
N THR A 158 34.88 15.13 -15.73
CA THR A 158 33.63 15.01 -16.48
C THR A 158 32.97 13.64 -16.31
N PHE A 159 33.62 12.72 -15.60
CA PHE A 159 33.16 11.34 -15.42
C PHE A 159 32.34 11.22 -14.14
N ASP A 160 31.17 10.59 -14.28
CA ASP A 160 30.24 10.30 -13.20
C ASP A 160 30.02 8.78 -13.16
N LEU A 161 30.52 8.15 -12.09
CA LEU A 161 30.51 6.70 -11.96
C LEU A 161 29.08 6.15 -11.88
N GLN A 162 28.16 6.85 -11.20
CA GLN A 162 26.76 6.40 -11.10
C GLN A 162 26.09 6.42 -12.48
N LYS A 163 26.26 7.49 -13.25
CA LYS A 163 25.73 7.57 -14.62
C LYS A 163 26.35 6.51 -15.53
N ALA A 164 27.65 6.26 -15.40
CA ALA A 164 28.34 5.23 -16.17
C ALA A 164 27.80 3.83 -15.83
N LEU A 165 27.64 3.51 -14.55
CA LEU A 165 27.07 2.24 -14.08
C LEU A 165 25.65 2.03 -14.59
N VAL A 166 24.78 3.03 -14.49
CA VAL A 166 23.40 2.95 -14.96
C VAL A 166 23.33 2.81 -16.48
N THR A 167 24.15 3.57 -17.22
CA THR A 167 24.23 3.48 -18.68
C THR A 167 24.68 2.09 -19.12
N TRP A 168 25.67 1.53 -18.43
CA TRP A 168 26.12 0.17 -18.62
C TRP A 168 25.00 -0.85 -18.30
N ALA A 169 24.31 -0.72 -17.16
CA ALA A 169 23.24 -1.63 -16.76
C ALA A 169 22.08 -1.63 -17.76
N ARG A 170 21.70 -0.47 -18.30
CA ARG A 170 20.70 -0.35 -19.37
C ARG A 170 21.12 -1.08 -20.64
N ARG A 171 22.39 -0.91 -21.05
CA ARG A 171 22.95 -1.57 -22.24
C ARG A 171 22.98 -3.09 -22.06
N VAL A 172 23.48 -3.56 -20.91
CA VAL A 172 23.71 -5.00 -20.65
C VAL A 172 22.42 -5.76 -20.38
N SER A 173 21.49 -5.18 -19.61
CA SER A 173 20.19 -5.83 -19.36
C SER A 173 19.32 -5.97 -20.61
N GLY A 174 19.49 -5.12 -21.63
CA GLY A 174 18.68 -5.15 -22.85
C GLY A 174 17.20 -4.75 -22.67
N LEU A 175 16.77 -4.47 -21.44
CA LEU A 175 15.41 -4.07 -21.10
C LEU A 175 15.10 -2.65 -21.60
N ARG A 176 13.81 -2.31 -21.71
CA ARG A 176 13.34 -1.00 -22.21
C ARG A 176 12.49 -0.25 -21.20
N PHE A 177 12.94 -0.23 -19.95
CA PHE A 177 12.31 0.58 -18.91
C PHE A 177 12.91 2.00 -18.89
N ARG A 178 12.10 2.96 -18.45
CA ARG A 178 12.55 4.35 -18.29
C ARG A 178 13.36 4.52 -17.01
N GLU A 179 12.95 3.81 -15.96
CA GLU A 179 13.55 3.79 -14.63
C GLU A 179 14.81 2.91 -14.63
N ASP A 180 15.75 3.20 -13.74
CA ASP A 180 17.06 2.54 -13.69
C ASP A 180 17.07 1.25 -12.87
N ALA A 181 16.30 1.24 -11.77
CA ALA A 181 16.21 0.10 -10.87
C ALA A 181 15.80 -1.22 -11.53
N PRO A 182 14.86 -1.27 -12.50
CA PRO A 182 14.52 -2.51 -13.20
C PRO A 182 15.72 -3.17 -13.89
N HIS A 183 16.62 -2.37 -14.48
CA HIS A 183 17.81 -2.88 -15.15
C HIS A 183 18.78 -3.51 -14.16
N VAL A 184 19.00 -2.85 -13.02
CA VAL A 184 19.92 -3.34 -11.99
C VAL A 184 19.36 -4.57 -11.28
N ALA A 185 18.07 -4.55 -10.92
CA ALA A 185 17.38 -5.70 -10.33
C ALA A 185 17.48 -6.94 -11.22
N HIS A 186 17.26 -6.77 -12.53
CA HIS A 186 17.41 -7.86 -13.50
C HIS A 186 18.83 -8.44 -13.50
N LEU A 187 19.86 -7.60 -13.60
CA LEU A 187 21.25 -8.06 -13.63
C LEU A 187 21.66 -8.79 -12.34
N LEU A 188 21.24 -8.28 -11.18
CA LEU A 188 21.50 -8.95 -9.89
C LEU A 188 20.82 -10.30 -9.80
N HIS A 189 19.56 -10.38 -10.26
CA HIS A 189 18.79 -11.62 -10.23
C HIS A 189 19.40 -12.67 -11.18
N THR A 190 19.70 -12.30 -12.42
CA THR A 190 20.33 -13.21 -13.40
C THR A 190 21.73 -13.65 -12.97
N ALA A 191 22.45 -12.83 -12.19
CA ALA A 191 23.72 -13.21 -11.59
C ALA A 191 23.60 -14.14 -10.36
N GLY A 192 22.37 -14.45 -9.91
CA GLY A 192 22.12 -15.24 -8.70
C GLY A 192 22.47 -14.52 -7.40
N ALA A 193 22.57 -13.19 -7.45
CA ALA A 193 23.04 -12.38 -6.33
C ALA A 193 21.94 -11.89 -5.38
N ILE A 194 20.71 -11.88 -5.88
CA ILE A 194 19.52 -11.53 -5.12
C ILE A 194 18.39 -12.45 -5.54
N ASP A 195 17.74 -13.04 -4.54
CA ASP A 195 16.58 -13.91 -4.71
C ASP A 195 15.29 -13.09 -4.69
N ALA A 196 14.16 -13.79 -4.86
CA ALA A 196 12.85 -13.17 -4.89
C ALA A 196 12.52 -12.44 -3.59
N ARG A 197 12.83 -13.05 -2.44
CA ARG A 197 12.65 -12.44 -1.12
C ARG A 197 13.48 -11.16 -1.00
N GLY A 198 14.76 -11.22 -1.33
CA GLY A 198 15.68 -10.09 -1.26
C GLY A 198 15.23 -8.92 -2.11
N LEU A 199 14.68 -9.15 -3.31
CA LEU A 199 14.14 -8.09 -4.17
C LEU A 199 12.89 -7.43 -3.57
N ILE A 200 11.95 -8.21 -3.06
CA ILE A 200 10.73 -7.68 -2.44
C ILE A 200 11.11 -6.87 -1.19
N GLU A 201 11.97 -7.40 -0.32
CA GLU A 201 12.45 -6.68 0.87
C GLU A 201 13.22 -5.40 0.51
N ALA A 202 14.09 -5.45 -0.49
CA ALA A 202 14.81 -4.29 -1.00
C ALA A 202 13.84 -3.19 -1.44
N ARG A 203 12.78 -3.54 -2.16
CA ARG A 203 11.75 -2.60 -2.59
C ARG A 203 10.98 -2.01 -1.41
N LEU A 204 10.60 -2.83 -0.42
CA LEU A 204 9.91 -2.37 0.78
C LEU A 204 10.75 -1.37 1.58
N ARG A 205 12.07 -1.60 1.69
CA ARG A 205 13.02 -0.67 2.31
C ARG A 205 13.14 0.63 1.52
N GLN A 206 13.21 0.57 0.19
CA GLN A 206 13.21 1.77 -0.64
C GLN A 206 11.93 2.60 -0.43
N ARG A 207 10.75 1.96 -0.48
CA ARG A 207 9.47 2.60 -0.19
C ARG A 207 9.45 3.24 1.19
N ALA A 208 10.03 2.58 2.20
CA ALA A 208 10.09 3.12 3.56
C ALA A 208 10.96 4.39 3.62
N ARG A 209 12.11 4.42 2.94
CA ARG A 209 12.97 5.62 2.84
C ARG A 209 12.28 6.78 2.14
N LEU A 210 11.49 6.48 1.10
CA LEU A 210 10.67 7.46 0.37
C LEU A 210 9.43 7.92 1.15
N ARG A 211 9.18 7.35 2.34
CA ARG A 211 7.96 7.57 3.16
C ARG A 211 6.67 7.07 2.50
N ASP A 212 6.78 6.15 1.55
CA ASP A 212 5.69 5.50 0.83
C ASP A 212 5.31 4.12 1.42
N ASN A 213 6.12 3.58 2.33
CA ASN A 213 5.78 2.40 3.13
C ASN A 213 5.77 2.81 4.60
N PRO A 214 4.59 2.93 5.22
CA PRO A 214 4.50 3.42 6.58
C PRO A 214 4.36 2.26 7.59
N PHE A 215 4.64 1.01 7.16
CA PHE A 215 4.61 -0.21 7.96
C PHE A 215 6.04 -0.68 8.29
N PRO A 216 6.47 -0.59 9.55
CA PRO A 216 7.80 -1.05 9.92
C PRO A 216 7.88 -2.58 9.94
N GLU A 217 8.94 -3.12 9.34
CA GLU A 217 9.25 -4.56 9.28
C GLU A 217 9.34 -5.19 10.68
N THR A 218 9.88 -4.44 11.64
CA THR A 218 10.12 -4.93 13.00
C THR A 218 9.35 -4.12 14.05
N TRP A 219 9.06 -4.79 15.16
CA TRP A 219 8.51 -4.16 16.35
C TRP A 219 9.61 -3.55 17.22
N GLN A 220 9.28 -2.48 17.92
CA GLN A 220 10.19 -1.87 18.89
C GLN A 220 10.50 -2.90 19.99
N PRO A 221 11.78 -3.20 20.30
CA PRO A 221 12.14 -4.29 21.21
C PRO A 221 11.43 -4.25 22.55
N HIS A 222 11.32 -3.07 23.17
CA HIS A 222 10.66 -2.92 24.46
C HIS A 222 9.16 -3.29 24.44
N LEU A 223 8.45 -3.11 23.32
CA LEU A 223 7.04 -3.52 23.20
C LEU A 223 6.91 -5.04 23.08
N VAL A 224 7.85 -5.67 22.37
CA VAL A 224 7.92 -7.13 22.26
C VAL A 224 8.24 -7.74 23.63
N GLU A 225 9.22 -7.20 24.35
CA GLU A 225 9.58 -7.65 25.70
C GLU A 225 8.42 -7.45 26.70
N THR A 226 7.75 -6.29 26.66
CA THR A 226 6.62 -6.00 27.55
C THR A 226 5.46 -6.95 27.31
N THR A 227 5.13 -7.23 26.04
CA THR A 227 4.04 -8.15 25.70
C THR A 227 4.42 -9.61 25.97
N ALA A 228 5.69 -10.00 25.77
CA ALA A 228 6.21 -11.33 26.11
C ALA A 228 6.07 -11.65 27.61
N ALA A 229 6.12 -10.64 28.49
CA ALA A 229 5.94 -10.80 29.94
C ALA A 229 4.47 -10.99 30.36
N LEU A 230 3.49 -10.85 29.46
CA LEU A 230 2.09 -11.07 29.77
C LEU A 230 1.81 -12.56 30.03
N LYS A 231 1.16 -12.82 31.16
CA LYS A 231 0.75 -14.16 31.59
C LYS A 231 -0.38 -14.67 30.70
N GLU A 232 -0.54 -16.00 30.67
CA GLU A 232 -1.74 -16.62 30.13
C GLU A 232 -3.00 -16.13 30.84
N VAL A 233 -4.13 -16.28 30.14
CA VAL A 233 -5.46 -15.99 30.66
C VAL A 233 -5.78 -16.93 31.82
N ASP A 234 -6.15 -16.35 32.96
CA ASP A 234 -6.73 -17.07 34.10
C ASP A 234 -8.25 -16.93 34.00
N GLY A 235 -8.89 -17.93 33.40
CA GLY A 235 -10.33 -17.89 33.12
C GLY A 235 -11.19 -17.80 34.38
N ASP A 236 -10.80 -18.45 35.47
CA ASP A 236 -11.56 -18.42 36.72
C ASP A 236 -11.46 -17.05 37.40
N ALA A 237 -10.28 -16.44 37.39
CA ALA A 237 -10.10 -15.07 37.88
C ALA A 237 -10.89 -14.05 37.04
N ASP A 238 -10.90 -14.22 35.72
CA ASP A 238 -11.62 -13.36 34.79
C ASP A 238 -13.14 -13.48 34.96
N VAL A 239 -13.68 -14.69 35.14
CA VAL A 239 -15.10 -14.90 35.46
C VAL A 239 -15.44 -14.30 36.82
N ALA A 240 -14.59 -14.50 37.83
CA ALA A 240 -14.76 -13.88 39.14
C ALA A 240 -14.73 -12.34 39.09
N SER A 241 -14.06 -11.76 38.08
CA SER A 241 -14.02 -10.30 37.85
C SER A 241 -15.25 -9.74 37.13
N GLY A 242 -16.20 -10.59 36.73
CA GLY A 242 -17.47 -10.19 36.13
C GLY A 242 -17.65 -10.56 34.66
N ARG A 243 -16.73 -11.31 34.04
CA ARG A 243 -16.94 -11.84 32.68
C ARG A 243 -17.94 -12.99 32.67
N THR A 244 -18.71 -13.10 31.59
CA THR A 244 -19.62 -14.22 31.36
C THR A 244 -18.84 -15.50 31.08
N ASP A 245 -19.15 -16.59 31.79
CA ASP A 245 -18.55 -17.90 31.54
C ASP A 245 -19.28 -18.63 30.41
N LEU A 246 -18.67 -18.65 29.22
CA LEU A 246 -19.18 -19.32 28.02
C LEU A 246 -18.31 -20.51 27.62
N ARG A 247 -17.45 -21.02 28.53
CA ARG A 247 -16.58 -22.18 28.27
C ARG A 247 -17.34 -23.49 28.02
N HIS A 248 -18.63 -23.53 28.33
CA HIS A 248 -19.51 -24.67 28.11
C HIS A 248 -20.04 -24.76 26.67
N LEU A 249 -19.95 -23.69 25.88
CA LEU A 249 -20.41 -23.67 24.49
C LEU A 249 -19.32 -24.25 23.56
N PRO A 250 -19.68 -25.11 22.58
CA PRO A 250 -18.72 -25.80 21.73
C PRO A 250 -18.22 -24.92 20.56
N PHE A 251 -17.57 -23.80 20.86
CA PHE A 251 -17.00 -22.91 19.84
C PHE A 251 -15.94 -23.62 18.97
N VAL A 252 -15.98 -23.34 17.67
CA VAL A 252 -14.96 -23.75 16.70
C VAL A 252 -14.45 -22.52 15.94
N THR A 253 -13.16 -22.53 15.59
CA THR A 253 -12.57 -21.56 14.65
C THR A 253 -12.36 -22.25 13.31
N ILE A 254 -12.52 -21.52 12.21
CA ILE A 254 -12.44 -22.08 10.85
C ILE A 254 -11.68 -21.09 9.97
N ASP A 255 -10.42 -21.42 9.68
CA ASP A 255 -9.44 -20.51 9.09
C ASP A 255 -8.59 -21.21 8.03
N PRO A 256 -7.76 -20.51 7.25
CA PRO A 256 -6.75 -21.14 6.41
C PRO A 256 -5.77 -22.01 7.23
N HIS A 257 -5.25 -23.09 6.64
CA HIS A 257 -4.31 -24.00 7.32
C HIS A 257 -3.01 -23.34 7.83
N ASP A 258 -2.61 -22.22 7.23
CA ASP A 258 -1.41 -21.45 7.56
C ASP A 258 -1.66 -20.34 8.60
N ALA A 259 -2.92 -20.15 9.05
CA ALA A 259 -3.30 -19.12 10.00
C ALA A 259 -2.78 -19.42 11.42
N LYS A 260 -2.43 -18.36 12.15
CA LYS A 260 -2.00 -18.40 13.56
C LYS A 260 -2.79 -17.46 14.45
N ASP A 261 -3.34 -16.42 13.84
CA ASP A 261 -4.14 -15.34 14.40
C ASP A 261 -5.64 -15.61 14.19
N PHE A 262 -6.22 -16.48 15.03
CA PHE A 262 -7.65 -16.79 14.99
C PHE A 262 -8.45 -15.67 15.68
N ASP A 263 -9.04 -14.78 14.87
CA ASP A 263 -9.83 -13.64 15.35
C ASP A 263 -11.23 -14.07 15.84
N ASP A 264 -11.85 -15.03 15.16
CA ASP A 264 -13.26 -15.37 15.34
C ASP A 264 -13.51 -16.88 15.56
N ALA A 265 -14.54 -17.17 16.35
CA ALA A 265 -15.06 -18.51 16.58
C ALA A 265 -16.59 -18.50 16.53
N VAL A 266 -17.19 -19.57 16.02
CA VAL A 266 -18.64 -19.69 15.87
C VAL A 266 -19.19 -20.90 16.61
N CYS A 267 -20.44 -20.79 17.06
CA CYS A 267 -21.21 -21.87 17.65
C CYS A 267 -22.70 -21.64 17.38
N LEU A 268 -23.43 -22.67 16.98
CA LEU A 268 -24.89 -22.64 16.85
C LEU A 268 -25.51 -23.37 18.05
N SER A 269 -26.56 -22.80 18.65
CA SER A 269 -27.31 -23.48 19.70
C SER A 269 -28.01 -24.74 19.18
N GLU A 270 -28.25 -25.73 20.06
CA GLU A 270 -28.88 -27.00 19.67
C GLU A 270 -30.27 -26.83 19.06
N ASP A 271 -31.04 -25.84 19.52
CA ASP A 271 -32.36 -25.47 19.02
C ASP A 271 -32.31 -24.58 17.77
N LYS A 272 -31.11 -24.22 17.29
CA LYS A 272 -30.84 -23.36 16.13
C LYS A 272 -31.45 -21.97 16.23
N SER A 273 -31.78 -21.52 17.43
CA SER A 273 -32.36 -20.19 17.68
C SER A 273 -31.30 -19.10 17.89
N THR A 274 -30.05 -19.48 18.12
CA THR A 274 -28.98 -18.55 18.48
C THR A 274 -27.67 -18.91 17.81
N LEU A 275 -27.13 -17.99 17.02
CA LEU A 275 -25.76 -18.04 16.51
C LEU A 275 -24.86 -17.22 17.45
N TRP A 276 -23.88 -17.90 18.05
CA TRP A 276 -22.86 -17.26 18.87
C TRP A 276 -21.63 -16.98 18.01
N VAL A 277 -21.21 -15.72 17.98
CA VAL A 277 -19.98 -15.28 17.30
C VAL A 277 -19.04 -14.70 18.35
N ALA A 278 -17.94 -15.38 18.62
CA ALA A 278 -16.94 -14.96 19.58
C ALA A 278 -15.73 -14.35 18.87
N ILE A 279 -15.37 -13.13 19.23
CA ILE A 279 -14.25 -12.39 18.64
C ILE A 279 -13.16 -12.15 19.70
N ALA A 280 -11.90 -12.28 19.32
CA ALA A 280 -10.74 -12.02 20.17
C ALA A 280 -10.83 -10.65 20.88
N ASP A 281 -10.74 -10.64 22.21
CA ASP A 281 -10.86 -9.41 23.00
C ASP A 281 -9.52 -8.64 23.09
N VAL A 282 -9.11 -8.08 21.96
CA VAL A 282 -7.86 -7.31 21.84
C VAL A 282 -7.90 -6.03 22.68
N ALA A 283 -9.08 -5.40 22.82
CA ALA A 283 -9.27 -4.17 23.59
C ALA A 283 -8.91 -4.31 25.08
N SER A 284 -8.91 -5.52 25.61
CA SER A 284 -8.47 -5.81 26.98
C SER A 284 -6.96 -5.75 27.15
N TYR A 285 -6.20 -6.04 26.10
CA TYR A 285 -4.73 -6.00 26.09
C TYR A 285 -4.19 -4.66 25.60
N VAL A 286 -4.82 -4.10 24.56
CA VAL A 286 -4.43 -2.86 23.91
C VAL A 286 -5.28 -1.71 24.43
N ARG A 287 -4.92 -1.19 25.61
CA ARG A 287 -5.60 -0.05 26.24
C ARG A 287 -5.28 1.26 25.52
N ILE A 288 -6.28 2.15 25.43
CA ILE A 288 -6.16 3.47 24.79
C ILE A 288 -4.98 4.27 25.37
N ASP A 289 -4.31 5.06 24.53
CA ASP A 289 -3.18 5.94 24.88
C ASP A 289 -1.94 5.24 25.47
N THR A 290 -1.88 3.91 25.41
CA THR A 290 -0.65 3.17 25.73
C THR A 290 0.35 3.22 24.57
N PRO A 291 1.66 2.97 24.82
CA PRO A 291 2.64 2.82 23.74
C PRO A 291 2.24 1.75 22.71
N LEU A 292 1.60 0.67 23.16
CA LEU A 292 1.11 -0.39 22.30
C LEU A 292 -0.05 0.07 21.42
N ASP A 293 -1.01 0.81 21.98
CA ASP A 293 -2.12 1.41 21.22
C ASP A 293 -1.63 2.41 20.18
N ARG A 294 -0.70 3.31 20.53
CA ARG A 294 -0.11 4.23 19.54
C ARG A 294 0.58 3.50 18.39
N ALA A 295 1.25 2.40 18.67
CA ALA A 295 1.90 1.59 17.65
C ALA A 295 0.88 0.83 16.77
N ALA A 296 -0.16 0.26 17.39
CA ALA A 296 -1.28 -0.38 16.67
C ALA A 296 -2.03 0.64 15.80
N ARG A 297 -2.33 1.84 16.32
CA ARG A 297 -2.92 2.97 15.58
C ARG A 297 -2.04 3.38 14.41
N SER A 298 -0.74 3.56 14.62
CA SER A 298 0.20 3.94 13.56
C SER A 298 0.20 2.93 12.41
N ARG A 299 0.15 1.63 12.71
CA ARG A 299 0.04 0.57 11.69
C ARG A 299 -1.37 0.51 11.08
N ALA A 300 -2.42 0.63 11.90
CA ALA A 300 -3.85 0.52 11.62
C ALA A 300 -4.35 -0.80 11.00
N THR A 301 -3.51 -1.51 10.24
CA THR A 301 -3.81 -2.80 9.63
C THR A 301 -2.55 -3.67 9.55
N SER A 302 -2.73 -5.00 9.53
CA SER A 302 -1.69 -5.93 9.11
C SER A 302 -1.51 -5.88 7.57
N VAL A 303 -0.32 -6.22 7.07
CA VAL A 303 0.01 -6.31 5.63
C VAL A 303 0.44 -7.73 5.29
N TYR A 304 -0.19 -8.34 4.28
CA TYR A 304 0.07 -9.74 3.90
C TYR A 304 0.90 -9.82 2.61
N LEU A 305 2.20 -10.06 2.75
CA LEU A 305 3.14 -10.17 1.65
C LEU A 305 3.31 -11.64 1.22
N PRO A 306 3.82 -11.91 0.00
CA PRO A 306 4.07 -13.27 -0.46
C PRO A 306 5.01 -14.12 0.42
N HIS A 307 5.91 -13.48 1.17
CA HIS A 307 6.94 -14.13 2.00
C HIS A 307 6.78 -13.86 3.51
N ALA A 308 5.91 -12.94 3.92
CA ALA A 308 5.84 -12.48 5.31
C ALA A 308 4.51 -11.76 5.61
N VAL A 309 4.20 -11.64 6.90
CA VAL A 309 3.13 -10.76 7.38
C VAL A 309 3.77 -9.63 8.19
N LEU A 310 3.35 -8.38 7.96
CA LEU A 310 3.68 -7.24 8.81
C LEU A 310 2.50 -7.00 9.77
N PRO A 311 2.52 -7.54 11.00
CA PRO A 311 1.34 -7.56 11.85
C PRO A 311 1.06 -6.20 12.49
N MET A 312 -0.23 -5.89 12.71
CA MET A 312 -0.68 -4.71 13.45
C MET A 312 -0.33 -4.77 14.94
N LEU A 313 -0.19 -5.99 15.50
CA LEU A 313 0.14 -6.24 16.90
C LEU A 313 1.45 -7.05 17.03
N PRO A 314 2.13 -6.99 18.20
CA PRO A 314 3.27 -7.87 18.48
C PRO A 314 2.88 -9.36 18.47
N PRO A 315 3.80 -10.27 18.10
CA PRO A 315 3.50 -11.70 17.95
C PRO A 315 2.86 -12.37 19.18
N ARG A 316 3.30 -12.04 20.40
CA ARG A 316 2.72 -12.61 21.63
C ARG A 316 1.24 -12.28 21.80
N LEU A 317 0.77 -11.16 21.25
CA LEU A 317 -0.65 -10.81 21.26
C LEU A 317 -1.38 -11.43 20.07
N ALA A 318 -0.85 -11.23 18.86
CA ALA A 318 -1.49 -11.66 17.62
C ALA A 318 -1.62 -13.19 17.52
N ASP A 319 -0.52 -13.92 17.74
CA ASP A 319 -0.43 -15.35 17.44
C ASP A 319 -0.82 -16.23 18.65
N ASP A 320 -1.10 -15.62 19.81
CA ASP A 320 -1.22 -16.37 21.07
C ASP A 320 -2.30 -15.86 22.04
N LEU A 321 -2.09 -14.73 22.72
CA LEU A 321 -2.98 -14.31 23.81
C LEU A 321 -4.36 -13.85 23.33
N CYS A 322 -4.43 -13.22 22.14
CA CYS A 322 -5.69 -12.83 21.52
C CYS A 322 -6.25 -13.94 20.64
N SER A 323 -5.38 -14.73 19.98
CA SER A 323 -5.77 -15.84 19.12
C SER A 323 -6.63 -16.87 19.88
N LEU A 324 -7.81 -17.19 19.33
CA LEU A 324 -8.79 -18.11 19.91
C LEU A 324 -8.39 -19.58 19.71
N ARG A 325 -7.23 -19.96 20.26
CA ARG A 325 -6.68 -21.32 20.16
C ARG A 325 -7.54 -22.35 20.91
N ALA A 326 -7.53 -23.58 20.42
CA ALA A 326 -8.27 -24.68 21.00
C ALA A 326 -7.74 -25.09 22.38
N ASN A 327 -8.67 -25.54 23.22
CA ASN A 327 -8.44 -26.12 24.54
C ASN A 327 -7.74 -25.20 25.57
N VAL A 328 -7.75 -23.89 25.33
CA VAL A 328 -7.25 -22.88 26.26
C VAL A 328 -8.31 -21.81 26.52
N ASP A 329 -8.31 -21.26 27.73
CA ASP A 329 -9.23 -20.16 28.07
C ASP A 329 -8.77 -18.88 27.37
N ARG A 330 -9.72 -18.18 26.76
CA ARG A 330 -9.48 -16.93 26.04
C ARG A 330 -10.55 -15.91 26.37
N ARG A 331 -10.13 -14.64 26.44
CA ARG A 331 -11.04 -13.49 26.54
C ARG A 331 -11.62 -13.21 25.17
N ALA A 332 -12.94 -13.11 25.09
CA ALA A 332 -13.64 -12.82 23.85
C ALA A 332 -14.71 -11.76 24.08
N MET A 333 -14.94 -10.95 23.04
CA MET A 333 -16.21 -10.27 22.86
C MET A 333 -17.15 -11.19 22.10
N VAL A 334 -18.20 -11.67 22.76
CA VAL A 334 -19.13 -12.63 22.18
C VAL A 334 -20.45 -11.94 21.86
N LEU A 335 -20.95 -12.17 20.65
CA LEU A 335 -22.25 -11.72 20.19
C LEU A 335 -23.22 -12.91 20.22
N GLU A 336 -24.27 -12.80 21.02
CA GLU A 336 -25.45 -13.68 20.98
C GLU A 336 -26.39 -13.13 19.90
N LEU A 337 -26.34 -13.71 18.69
CA LEU A 337 -27.23 -13.34 17.59
C LEU A 337 -28.48 -14.22 17.63
N ARG A 338 -29.62 -13.62 18.00
CA ARG A 338 -30.92 -14.31 18.05
C ARG A 338 -31.50 -14.42 16.65
N LEU A 339 -32.01 -15.60 16.32
CA LEU A 339 -32.46 -15.97 14.99
C LEU A 339 -33.97 -16.21 14.95
N GLU A 340 -34.61 -15.76 13.87
CA GLU A 340 -35.93 -16.21 13.43
C GLU A 340 -35.78 -16.80 12.02
N GLY A 341 -35.73 -18.14 11.94
CA GLY A 341 -35.29 -18.79 10.71
C GLY A 341 -33.84 -18.39 10.38
N PRO A 342 -33.53 -17.95 9.15
CA PRO A 342 -32.20 -17.46 8.79
C PRO A 342 -31.93 -16.01 9.17
N SER A 343 -32.93 -15.25 9.65
CA SER A 343 -32.80 -13.82 9.90
C SER A 343 -32.31 -13.52 11.32
N VAL A 344 -31.37 -12.60 11.46
CA VAL A 344 -30.95 -12.06 12.77
C VAL A 344 -31.97 -11.03 13.23
N ILE A 345 -32.58 -11.25 14.41
CA ILE A 345 -33.61 -10.38 14.99
C ILE A 345 -33.15 -9.64 16.24
N GLY A 346 -31.96 -9.95 16.75
CA GLY A 346 -31.41 -9.28 17.91
C GLY A 346 -29.96 -9.67 18.16
N CYS A 347 -29.23 -8.80 18.85
CA CYS A 347 -27.83 -8.99 19.19
C CYS A 347 -27.59 -8.58 20.65
N ILE A 348 -27.06 -9.50 21.45
CA ILE A 348 -26.66 -9.23 22.84
C ILE A 348 -25.16 -9.45 22.98
N PRO A 349 -24.39 -8.40 23.31
CA PRO A 349 -22.94 -8.52 23.47
C PRO A 349 -22.57 -8.99 24.88
N HIS A 350 -21.49 -9.77 24.98
CA HIS A 350 -20.96 -10.31 26.24
C HIS A 350 -19.44 -10.15 26.30
N GLU A 351 -18.92 -9.60 27.40
CA GLU A 351 -17.50 -9.72 27.76
C GLU A 351 -17.30 -11.09 28.40
N ALA A 352 -16.77 -12.05 27.66
CA ALA A 352 -16.79 -13.45 28.06
C ALA A 352 -15.40 -14.08 28.18
N VAL A 353 -15.36 -15.22 28.86
CA VAL A 353 -14.30 -16.23 28.74
C VAL A 353 -14.87 -17.42 27.98
N ILE A 354 -14.15 -17.84 26.93
CA ILE A 354 -14.51 -19.00 26.12
C ILE A 354 -13.38 -20.04 26.16
N ARG A 355 -13.69 -21.27 25.74
CA ARG A 355 -12.72 -22.31 25.44
C ARG A 355 -13.09 -22.96 24.10
N VAL A 356 -12.33 -22.64 23.06
CA VAL A 356 -12.55 -23.23 21.72
C VAL A 356 -12.28 -24.73 21.77
N VAL A 357 -13.16 -25.53 21.19
CA VAL A 357 -13.05 -26.99 21.17
C VAL A 357 -12.02 -27.44 20.12
N ALA A 358 -12.03 -26.81 18.95
CA ALA A 358 -11.11 -27.13 17.86
C ALA A 358 -10.80 -25.91 16.97
N ASN A 359 -9.55 -25.82 16.52
CA ASN A 359 -9.17 -25.03 15.36
C ASN A 359 -9.24 -25.92 14.12
N ARG A 360 -9.92 -25.47 13.07
CA ARG A 360 -10.18 -26.25 11.84
C ARG A 360 -9.78 -25.46 10.60
N SER A 361 -9.45 -26.19 9.54
CA SER A 361 -9.34 -25.57 8.20
C SER A 361 -10.68 -25.57 7.47
N TYR A 362 -10.83 -24.71 6.46
CA TYR A 362 -12.02 -24.70 5.58
C TYR A 362 -12.25 -26.04 4.87
N GLU A 363 -11.18 -26.74 4.50
CA GLU A 363 -11.24 -28.04 3.83
C GLU A 363 -11.67 -29.13 4.83
N GLU A 364 -11.07 -29.14 6.03
CA GLU A 364 -11.36 -30.13 7.07
C GLU A 364 -12.85 -30.15 7.46
N VAL A 365 -13.49 -28.99 7.57
CA VAL A 365 -14.90 -28.92 7.99
C VAL A 365 -15.85 -29.48 6.93
N LEU A 366 -15.52 -29.33 5.65
CA LEU A 366 -16.30 -29.89 4.54
C LEU A 366 -16.15 -31.42 4.47
N GLU A 367 -14.96 -31.94 4.73
CA GLU A 367 -14.69 -33.38 4.73
C GLU A 367 -15.36 -34.11 5.90
N ARG A 368 -15.43 -33.46 7.08
CA ARG A 368 -15.97 -34.06 8.30
C ARG A 368 -17.50 -33.98 8.40
N GLY A 369 -18.10 -32.92 7.85
CA GLY A 369 -19.54 -32.68 7.92
C GLY A 369 -20.06 -32.33 9.32
N ASP A 370 -19.20 -32.01 10.29
CA ASP A 370 -19.57 -31.67 11.67
C ASP A 370 -20.10 -30.23 11.84
N VAL A 371 -20.17 -29.46 10.76
CA VAL A 371 -20.73 -28.09 10.70
C VAL A 371 -21.97 -27.99 9.80
N ALA A 372 -22.65 -29.11 9.52
CA ALA A 372 -23.78 -29.15 8.58
C ALA A 372 -24.89 -28.14 8.90
N ASP A 373 -25.22 -27.95 10.18
CA ASP A 373 -26.25 -26.99 10.59
C ASP A 373 -25.82 -25.53 10.41
N LEU A 374 -24.53 -25.23 10.62
CA LEU A 374 -23.97 -23.91 10.34
C LEU A 374 -23.97 -23.63 8.82
N LEU A 375 -23.61 -24.63 8.00
CA LEU A 375 -23.66 -24.50 6.54
C LEU A 375 -25.10 -24.25 6.06
N ALA A 376 -26.07 -24.98 6.60
CA ALA A 376 -27.48 -24.81 6.28
C ALA A 376 -28.01 -23.42 6.69
N LEU A 377 -27.64 -22.93 7.88
CA LEU A 377 -28.00 -21.58 8.32
C LEU A 377 -27.41 -20.51 7.39
N ALA A 378 -26.12 -20.61 7.06
CA ALA A 378 -25.47 -19.67 6.15
C ALA A 378 -26.08 -19.71 4.74
N ALA A 379 -26.45 -20.89 4.23
CA ALA A 379 -27.16 -20.99 2.96
C ALA A 379 -28.51 -20.26 3.01
N GLY A 380 -29.30 -20.46 4.07
CA GLY A 380 -30.58 -19.75 4.26
C GLY A 380 -30.43 -18.24 4.41
N MET A 381 -29.38 -17.77 5.09
CA MET A 381 -29.05 -16.34 5.17
C MET A 381 -28.78 -15.72 3.79
N ARG A 382 -28.17 -16.49 2.87
CA ARG A 382 -27.82 -16.04 1.53
C ARG A 382 -28.99 -16.02 0.55
N GLU A 383 -30.03 -16.82 0.76
CA GLU A 383 -31.19 -16.84 -0.15
C GLU A 383 -31.91 -15.48 -0.24
N GLY A 384 -31.87 -14.69 0.83
CA GLY A 384 -32.39 -13.32 0.87
C GLY A 384 -31.37 -12.22 0.58
N ASP A 385 -30.11 -12.58 0.31
CA ASP A 385 -28.99 -11.65 0.16
C ASP A 385 -28.91 -11.13 -1.29
N LEU A 386 -28.84 -9.80 -1.44
CA LEU A 386 -28.71 -9.13 -2.73
C LEU A 386 -27.27 -8.77 -3.08
N ARG A 387 -26.29 -9.20 -2.26
CA ARG A 387 -24.88 -8.99 -2.55
C ARG A 387 -24.49 -9.52 -3.93
N LEU A 388 -23.57 -8.81 -4.56
CA LEU A 388 -22.95 -9.25 -5.80
C LEU A 388 -21.88 -10.30 -5.49
N GLU A 389 -22.11 -11.55 -5.88
CA GLU A 389 -21.14 -12.61 -5.65
C GLU A 389 -20.09 -12.67 -6.78
N LEU A 390 -18.82 -12.53 -6.41
CA LEU A 390 -17.69 -12.58 -7.33
C LEU A 390 -16.95 -13.90 -7.14
N HIS A 391 -17.39 -14.95 -7.84
CA HIS A 391 -16.80 -16.29 -7.78
C HIS A 391 -15.54 -16.43 -8.65
N GLN A 392 -14.54 -15.56 -8.46
CA GLN A 392 -13.28 -15.66 -9.19
C GLN A 392 -12.23 -16.39 -8.36
N ALA A 393 -11.59 -17.39 -8.96
CA ALA A 393 -10.40 -18.00 -8.38
C ALA A 393 -9.28 -16.96 -8.34
N GLU A 394 -8.60 -16.83 -7.20
CA GLU A 394 -7.50 -15.88 -7.03
C GLU A 394 -6.18 -16.65 -7.03
N LEU A 395 -5.26 -16.30 -7.93
CA LEU A 395 -3.89 -16.82 -7.89
C LEU A 395 -3.07 -16.03 -6.88
N ARG A 396 -2.42 -16.74 -5.94
CA ARG A 396 -1.60 -16.13 -4.89
C ARG A 396 -0.19 -16.71 -4.93
N PRO A 397 0.85 -15.90 -5.19
CA PRO A 397 2.22 -16.36 -5.09
C PRO A 397 2.63 -16.45 -3.61
N ARG A 398 3.28 -17.56 -3.25
CA ARG A 398 3.87 -17.82 -1.93
C ARG A 398 5.35 -18.10 -2.08
N LEU A 399 6.13 -17.54 -1.16
CA LEU A 399 7.58 -17.77 -1.05
C LEU A 399 7.85 -18.50 0.26
N ARG A 400 8.22 -19.78 0.17
CA ARG A 400 8.60 -20.60 1.32
C ARG A 400 10.11 -20.55 1.52
N ASP A 401 10.58 -20.74 2.75
CA ASP A 401 12.01 -20.60 3.08
C ASP A 401 12.86 -21.59 2.27
N GLY A 402 13.73 -21.06 1.40
CA GLY A 402 14.65 -21.87 0.57
C GLY A 402 14.04 -22.47 -0.70
N ASP A 403 12.74 -22.31 -0.92
CA ASP A 403 12.03 -22.77 -2.11
C ASP A 403 11.79 -21.63 -3.11
N GLY A 404 11.62 -21.98 -4.38
CA GLY A 404 11.18 -21.07 -5.44
C GLY A 404 9.76 -20.52 -5.22
N ILE A 405 9.24 -19.81 -6.21
CA ILE A 405 7.92 -19.18 -6.10
C ILE A 405 6.83 -20.22 -6.41
N HIS A 406 5.92 -20.44 -5.45
CA HIS A 406 4.78 -21.33 -5.61
C HIS A 406 3.49 -20.53 -5.83
N VAL A 407 2.76 -20.83 -6.90
CA VAL A 407 1.46 -20.19 -7.17
C VAL A 407 0.34 -21.10 -6.68
N GLU A 408 -0.39 -20.63 -5.67
CA GLU A 408 -1.55 -21.32 -5.10
C GLU A 408 -2.84 -20.74 -5.69
N ILE A 409 -3.83 -21.61 -5.97
CA ILE A 409 -5.15 -21.18 -6.44
C ILE A 409 -6.10 -21.17 -5.25
N LYS A 410 -6.50 -19.98 -4.81
CA LYS A 410 -7.55 -19.84 -3.79
C LYS A 410 -8.91 -19.84 -4.47
N ARG A 411 -9.73 -20.84 -4.18
CA ARG A 411 -11.13 -20.92 -4.62
C ARG A 411 -12.04 -20.73 -3.42
N PRO A 412 -12.94 -19.74 -3.42
CA PRO A 412 -14.01 -19.68 -2.43
C PRO A 412 -14.77 -21.01 -2.40
N ASN A 413 -15.04 -21.51 -1.21
CA ASN A 413 -15.83 -22.72 -0.99
C ASN A 413 -16.98 -22.42 -0.02
N GLU A 414 -17.85 -23.41 0.21
CA GLU A 414 -19.03 -23.25 1.06
C GLU A 414 -18.67 -22.86 2.50
N ALA A 415 -17.55 -23.36 3.04
CA ALA A 415 -17.08 -23.03 4.38
C ALA A 415 -16.55 -21.59 4.47
N THR A 416 -15.80 -21.12 3.46
CA THR A 416 -15.39 -19.71 3.36
C THR A 416 -16.62 -18.80 3.30
N ALA A 417 -17.59 -19.13 2.43
CA ALA A 417 -18.82 -18.36 2.29
C ALA A 417 -19.68 -18.37 3.57
N MET A 418 -19.66 -19.47 4.34
CA MET A 418 -20.34 -19.58 5.63
C MET A 418 -19.75 -18.61 6.66
N ILE A 419 -18.43 -18.65 6.89
CA ILE A 419 -17.76 -17.74 7.82
C ILE A 419 -17.96 -16.28 7.40
N GLU A 420 -17.79 -15.97 6.10
CA GLU A 420 -18.04 -14.63 5.57
C GLU A 420 -19.46 -14.14 5.90
N THR A 421 -20.47 -14.98 5.70
CA THR A 421 -21.87 -14.65 5.97
C THR A 421 -22.11 -14.33 7.45
N PHE A 422 -21.54 -15.14 8.35
CA PHE A 422 -21.65 -14.91 9.79
C PHE A 422 -20.91 -13.66 10.24
N MET A 423 -19.72 -13.39 9.70
CA MET A 423 -18.97 -12.18 10.03
C MET A 423 -19.65 -10.91 9.51
N VAL A 424 -20.27 -10.95 8.33
CA VAL A 424 -21.09 -9.84 7.82
C VAL A 424 -22.29 -9.59 8.73
N ALA A 425 -23.02 -10.64 9.13
CA ALA A 425 -24.15 -10.53 10.04
C ALA A 425 -23.75 -9.96 11.41
N ALA A 426 -22.62 -10.42 11.97
CA ALA A 426 -22.05 -9.90 13.21
C ALA A 426 -21.68 -8.40 13.11
N ASN A 427 -20.99 -8.02 12.03
CA ASN A 427 -20.59 -6.64 11.77
C ASN A 427 -21.81 -5.71 11.59
N ALA A 428 -22.85 -6.17 10.88
CA ALA A 428 -24.10 -5.43 10.69
C ALA A 428 -24.83 -5.23 12.02
N ALA A 429 -25.00 -6.31 12.80
CA ALA A 429 -25.65 -6.27 14.10
C ALA A 429 -24.95 -5.35 15.11
N VAL A 430 -23.62 -5.33 15.11
CA VAL A 430 -22.84 -4.38 15.93
C VAL A 430 -22.98 -2.95 15.41
N GLY A 431 -22.99 -2.76 14.08
CA GLY A 431 -23.23 -1.47 13.45
C GLY A 431 -24.57 -0.87 13.89
N ASP A 432 -25.65 -1.64 13.79
CA ASP A 432 -26.98 -1.23 14.26
C ASP A 432 -27.00 -0.93 15.76
N LEU A 433 -26.51 -1.87 16.58
CA LEU A 433 -26.53 -1.75 18.04
C LEU A 433 -25.79 -0.50 18.54
N LEU A 434 -24.61 -0.22 18.00
CA LEU A 434 -23.82 0.95 18.38
C LEU A 434 -24.33 2.24 17.72
N GLY A 435 -24.87 2.16 16.51
CA GLY A 435 -25.52 3.28 15.83
C GLY A 435 -26.75 3.78 16.58
N GLU A 436 -27.62 2.87 17.01
CA GLU A 436 -28.79 3.17 17.86
C GLU A 436 -28.40 3.77 19.21
N ALA A 437 -27.27 3.35 19.78
CA ALA A 437 -26.72 3.92 21.00
C ALA A 437 -26.04 5.29 20.79
N GLY A 438 -25.91 5.78 19.55
CA GLY A 438 -25.24 7.03 19.21
C GLY A 438 -23.71 6.99 19.41
N ALA A 439 -23.10 5.81 19.29
CA ALA A 439 -21.66 5.67 19.44
C ALA A 439 -20.92 6.17 18.18
N PRO A 440 -19.90 7.02 18.31
CA PRO A 440 -19.04 7.38 17.18
C PRO A 440 -18.29 6.15 16.66
N LEU A 441 -18.33 5.88 15.35
CA LEU A 441 -17.69 4.72 14.74
C LEU A 441 -16.96 5.07 13.43
N PRO A 442 -15.90 4.31 13.10
CA PRO A 442 -15.36 4.29 11.75
C PRO A 442 -16.26 3.39 10.89
N TRP A 443 -17.35 3.96 10.38
CA TRP A 443 -18.29 3.26 9.49
C TRP A 443 -17.57 2.74 8.26
N ARG A 444 -17.91 1.52 7.85
CA ARG A 444 -17.40 0.92 6.63
C ARG A 444 -18.42 1.14 5.53
N CYS A 445 -18.28 2.27 4.83
CA CYS A 445 -19.25 2.69 3.83
C CYS A 445 -18.85 2.27 2.43
N HIS A 446 -19.86 2.00 1.59
CA HIS A 446 -19.71 1.67 0.19
C HIS A 446 -20.80 2.40 -0.60
N LEU A 447 -20.41 3.30 -1.49
CA LEU A 447 -21.34 4.11 -2.28
C LEU A 447 -21.82 3.33 -3.52
N PRO A 448 -22.99 3.68 -4.10
CA PRO A 448 -23.44 3.17 -5.38
C PRO A 448 -22.50 3.62 -6.51
N PRO A 449 -22.57 2.96 -7.69
CA PRO A 449 -21.83 3.38 -8.88
C PRO A 449 -22.07 4.85 -9.23
N ASP A 450 -21.06 5.50 -9.80
CA ASP A 450 -21.19 6.87 -10.26
C ASP A 450 -22.06 6.92 -11.52
N ARG A 451 -22.92 7.94 -11.60
CA ARG A 451 -23.82 8.13 -12.75
C ARG A 451 -23.07 8.19 -14.09
N VAL A 452 -21.94 8.88 -14.14
CA VAL A 452 -21.11 9.00 -15.35
C VAL A 452 -20.54 7.65 -15.78
N GLU A 453 -20.17 6.79 -14.83
CA GLU A 453 -19.65 5.45 -15.12
C GLU A 453 -20.75 4.53 -15.66
N VAL A 454 -21.96 4.62 -15.09
CA VAL A 454 -23.13 3.88 -15.57
C VAL A 454 -23.55 4.33 -16.97
N GLU A 455 -23.59 5.64 -17.25
CA GLU A 455 -23.85 6.19 -18.59
C GLU A 455 -22.82 5.69 -19.61
N ALA A 456 -21.53 5.73 -19.25
CA ALA A 456 -20.46 5.23 -20.11
C ALA A 456 -20.55 3.72 -20.36
N LEU A 457 -20.94 2.93 -19.35
CA LEU A 457 -21.14 1.49 -19.53
C LEU A 457 -22.33 1.20 -20.43
N ASN A 458 -23.49 1.82 -20.20
CA ASN A 458 -24.67 1.61 -21.05
C ASN A 458 -24.37 1.96 -22.51
N ALA A 459 -23.66 3.08 -22.77
CA ALA A 459 -23.22 3.43 -24.12
C ALA A 459 -22.31 2.35 -24.73
N ARG A 460 -21.38 1.81 -23.93
CA ARG A 460 -20.50 0.71 -24.36
C ARG A 460 -21.27 -0.58 -24.65
N LEU A 461 -22.23 -0.97 -23.81
CA LEU A 461 -23.05 -2.16 -23.99
C LEU A 461 -23.90 -2.05 -25.26
N HIS A 462 -24.50 -0.88 -25.49
CA HIS A 462 -25.24 -0.60 -26.71
C HIS A 462 -24.34 -0.69 -27.96
N ALA A 463 -23.14 -0.12 -27.92
CA ALA A 463 -22.17 -0.22 -29.02
C ALA A 463 -21.70 -1.66 -29.30
N LEU A 464 -21.70 -2.53 -28.27
CA LEU A 464 -21.44 -3.96 -28.40
C LEU A 464 -22.65 -4.77 -28.91
N GLY A 465 -23.82 -4.14 -29.06
CA GLY A 465 -25.07 -4.84 -29.39
C GLY A 465 -25.60 -5.71 -28.25
N VAL A 466 -25.23 -5.43 -27.01
CA VAL A 466 -25.71 -6.12 -25.81
C VAL A 466 -26.95 -5.39 -25.30
N GLY A 467 -28.06 -6.11 -25.16
CA GLY A 467 -29.36 -5.57 -24.74
C GLY A 467 -29.51 -5.29 -23.23
N ILE A 468 -28.40 -5.22 -22.49
CA ILE A 468 -28.38 -4.94 -21.05
C ILE A 468 -28.36 -3.41 -20.88
N GLU A 469 -29.28 -2.88 -20.08
CA GLU A 469 -29.33 -1.45 -19.72
C GLU A 469 -29.50 -1.31 -18.21
N LEU A 470 -28.52 -0.66 -17.57
CA LEU A 470 -28.58 -0.37 -16.14
C LEU A 470 -29.39 0.91 -15.87
N PRO A 471 -30.21 0.96 -14.82
CA PRO A 471 -30.87 2.19 -14.39
C PRO A 471 -29.85 3.23 -13.94
N MET A 472 -30.22 4.50 -13.95
CA MET A 472 -29.35 5.55 -13.38
C MET A 472 -29.32 5.42 -11.84
N PRO A 473 -28.14 5.55 -11.21
CA PRO A 473 -28.04 5.53 -9.76
C PRO A 473 -28.74 6.74 -9.16
N SER A 474 -29.41 6.50 -8.03
CA SER A 474 -30.02 7.52 -7.19
C SER A 474 -29.11 7.78 -6.00
N HIS A 475 -28.98 9.05 -5.63
CA HIS A 475 -28.26 9.48 -4.43
C HIS A 475 -29.21 9.94 -3.34
N LYS A 476 -30.51 9.70 -3.52
CA LYS A 476 -31.54 10.02 -2.55
C LYS A 476 -31.25 9.36 -1.20
N THR A 477 -31.19 10.15 -0.14
CA THR A 477 -31.07 9.64 1.24
C THR A 477 -32.43 9.35 1.86
N THR A 478 -32.43 8.62 2.97
CA THR A 478 -33.65 8.22 3.69
C THR A 478 -34.47 9.45 4.10
N GLY A 479 -35.72 9.53 3.62
CA GLY A 479 -36.63 10.65 3.90
C GLY A 479 -36.54 11.83 2.93
N GLN A 480 -35.58 11.86 2.00
CA GLN A 480 -35.42 12.94 1.03
C GLN A 480 -36.47 12.86 -0.10
N SER A 481 -37.08 13.98 -0.50
CA SER A 481 -37.97 14.00 -1.66
C SER A 481 -37.17 14.05 -2.99
N SER A 482 -37.78 13.64 -4.10
CA SER A 482 -37.13 13.75 -5.43
C SER A 482 -36.86 15.19 -5.85
N ALA A 483 -37.61 16.16 -5.31
CA ALA A 483 -37.35 17.59 -5.54
C ALA A 483 -36.09 18.06 -4.79
N ASP A 484 -35.87 17.56 -3.58
CA ASP A 484 -34.70 17.88 -2.77
C ASP A 484 -33.42 17.24 -3.32
N GLU A 485 -33.52 16.03 -3.86
CA GLU A 485 -32.41 15.35 -4.56
C GLU A 485 -31.97 16.16 -5.78
N LEU A 486 -32.92 16.58 -6.63
CA LEU A 486 -32.63 17.42 -7.79
C LEU A 486 -32.01 18.77 -7.38
N SER A 487 -32.51 19.37 -6.31
CA SER A 487 -31.98 20.61 -5.73
C SER A 487 -30.53 20.45 -5.26
N SER A 488 -30.20 19.33 -4.59
CA SER A 488 -28.83 19.01 -4.15
C SER A 488 -27.88 18.80 -5.32
N LEU A 489 -28.29 18.01 -6.32
CA LEU A 489 -27.50 17.76 -7.53
C LEU A 489 -27.24 19.06 -8.32
N LEU A 490 -28.26 19.92 -8.45
CA LEU A 490 -28.12 21.23 -9.09
C LEU A 490 -27.20 22.17 -8.29
N SER A 491 -27.24 22.11 -6.96
CA SER A 491 -26.36 22.90 -6.09
C SER A 491 -24.89 22.47 -6.19
N GLN A 492 -24.64 21.16 -6.30
CA GLN A 492 -23.31 20.61 -6.54
C GLN A 492 -22.79 21.01 -7.93
N TRP A 493 -23.64 20.95 -8.96
CA TRP A 493 -23.31 21.38 -10.32
C TRP A 493 -23.07 22.90 -10.45
N ALA A 494 -23.80 23.71 -9.69
CA ALA A 494 -23.70 25.17 -9.74
C ALA A 494 -22.45 25.74 -9.03
N GLY A 495 -21.61 24.89 -8.43
CA GLY A 495 -20.41 25.34 -7.73
C GLY A 495 -20.74 26.13 -6.46
N GLY A 496 -21.37 25.48 -5.48
CA GLY A 496 -21.34 25.89 -4.07
C GLY A 496 -21.88 27.28 -3.73
N GLY A 497 -22.88 27.79 -4.45
CA GLY A 497 -23.32 29.19 -4.31
C GLY A 497 -24.82 29.47 -4.34
N ILE A 498 -25.70 28.47 -4.26
CA ILE A 498 -27.15 28.71 -4.18
C ILE A 498 -27.68 28.05 -2.90
N THR A 499 -27.87 28.86 -1.86
CA THR A 499 -28.64 28.48 -0.68
C THR A 499 -30.12 28.53 -1.05
N ILE A 500 -30.75 27.37 -1.21
CA ILE A 500 -32.21 27.27 -1.21
C ILE A 500 -32.62 27.20 0.26
N GLU A 501 -33.23 28.27 0.78
CA GLU A 501 -33.79 28.31 2.13
C GLU A 501 -34.98 27.34 2.22
N GLY A 502 -34.69 26.11 2.66
CA GLY A 502 -35.66 25.19 3.23
C GLY A 502 -35.39 25.07 4.73
N GLU A 503 -36.45 25.08 5.55
CA GLU A 503 -36.33 24.85 6.99
C GLU A 503 -35.61 23.50 7.22
N PRO A 504 -34.53 23.45 8.03
CA PRO A 504 -33.97 22.18 8.43
C PRO A 504 -35.05 21.45 9.23
N ALA A 505 -35.51 20.31 8.71
CA ALA A 505 -36.30 19.40 9.50
C ALA A 505 -35.49 19.08 10.75
N ALA A 506 -36.03 19.40 11.93
CA ALA A 506 -35.51 18.91 13.17
C ALA A 506 -35.76 17.39 13.18
N SER A 507 -34.81 16.60 12.69
CA SER A 507 -34.77 15.17 12.96
C SER A 507 -33.88 14.96 14.17
N GLU A 508 -34.37 14.17 15.13
CA GLU A 508 -33.53 13.50 16.11
C GLU A 508 -32.33 12.87 15.40
N ASP A 509 -31.13 12.86 16.02
CA ASP A 509 -29.88 12.30 15.47
C ASP A 509 -30.06 10.82 15.09
N ASP A 510 -30.65 10.56 13.93
CA ASP A 510 -30.78 9.25 13.33
C ASP A 510 -29.51 8.99 12.53
N HIS A 511 -28.72 8.00 12.99
CA HIS A 511 -27.50 7.53 12.33
C HIS A 511 -27.76 7.03 10.89
N ARG A 512 -29.02 6.95 10.44
CA ARG A 512 -29.43 6.56 9.09
C ARG A 512 -29.84 7.73 8.19
N SER A 513 -29.78 8.96 8.68
CA SER A 513 -30.18 10.17 7.92
C SER A 513 -29.39 10.35 6.61
N ASP A 514 -28.10 10.04 6.62
CA ASP A 514 -27.22 10.12 5.44
C ASP A 514 -27.17 8.80 4.63
N VAL A 515 -27.91 7.77 5.05
CA VAL A 515 -27.96 6.47 4.36
C VAL A 515 -28.84 6.59 3.14
N ILE A 516 -28.34 6.03 2.03
CA ILE A 516 -29.07 5.96 0.76
C ILE A 516 -30.37 5.19 0.94
N ASP A 517 -31.44 5.73 0.36
CA ASP A 517 -32.79 5.17 0.40
C ASP A 517 -32.78 3.66 0.08
N PRO A 518 -33.31 2.79 0.98
CA PRO A 518 -33.26 1.35 0.79
C PRO A 518 -33.95 0.86 -0.49
N VAL A 519 -35.02 1.53 -0.93
CA VAL A 519 -35.75 1.16 -2.15
C VAL A 519 -34.90 1.46 -3.38
N ALA A 520 -34.26 2.63 -3.41
CA ALA A 520 -33.36 3.01 -4.48
C ALA A 520 -32.11 2.11 -4.56
N ARG A 521 -31.50 1.82 -3.40
CA ARG A 521 -30.35 0.89 -3.31
C ARG A 521 -30.71 -0.49 -3.83
N LYS A 522 -31.81 -1.07 -3.35
CA LYS A 522 -32.31 -2.38 -3.76
C LYS A 522 -32.60 -2.45 -5.26
N ALA A 523 -33.25 -1.44 -5.82
CA ALA A 523 -33.55 -1.39 -7.25
C ALA A 523 -32.29 -1.45 -8.13
N MET A 524 -31.21 -0.77 -7.73
CA MET A 524 -29.94 -0.83 -8.45
C MET A 524 -29.25 -2.19 -8.28
N LEU A 525 -29.22 -2.75 -7.07
CA LEU A 525 -28.64 -4.09 -6.85
C LEU A 525 -29.36 -5.18 -7.64
N ASP A 526 -30.69 -5.14 -7.65
CA ASP A 526 -31.52 -6.04 -8.45
C ASP A 526 -31.19 -5.90 -9.95
N ALA A 527 -31.02 -4.67 -10.45
CA ALA A 527 -30.63 -4.43 -11.83
C ALA A 527 -29.22 -4.95 -12.16
N LEU A 528 -28.25 -4.78 -11.27
CA LEU A 528 -26.90 -5.32 -11.43
C LEU A 528 -26.90 -6.85 -11.44
N ARG A 529 -27.67 -7.48 -10.56
CA ARG A 529 -27.83 -8.93 -10.53
C ARG A 529 -28.50 -9.46 -11.80
N GLN A 530 -29.54 -8.77 -12.26
CA GLN A 530 -30.21 -9.11 -13.53
C GLN A 530 -29.24 -8.97 -14.71
N ALA A 531 -28.44 -7.90 -14.75
CA ALA A 531 -27.40 -7.71 -15.76
C ALA A 531 -26.34 -8.82 -15.73
N GLN A 532 -25.92 -9.29 -14.54
CA GLN A 532 -25.02 -10.45 -14.42
C GLN A 532 -25.66 -11.74 -14.93
N HIS A 533 -26.95 -11.95 -14.65
CA HIS A 533 -27.69 -13.10 -15.17
C HIS A 533 -27.79 -13.06 -16.70
N GLU A 534 -28.17 -11.92 -17.28
CA GLU A 534 -28.20 -11.72 -18.74
C GLU A 534 -26.82 -11.86 -19.38
N ALA A 535 -25.76 -11.39 -18.70
CA ALA A 535 -24.39 -11.58 -19.14
C ALA A 535 -23.99 -13.06 -19.20
N SER A 536 -24.59 -13.93 -18.38
CA SER A 536 -24.29 -15.36 -18.36
C SER A 536 -24.70 -16.08 -19.66
N ASP A 537 -25.72 -15.55 -20.37
CA ASP A 537 -26.17 -16.03 -21.68
C ASP A 537 -25.26 -15.58 -22.84
N LEU A 538 -24.38 -14.61 -22.60
CA LEU A 538 -23.39 -14.16 -23.58
C LEU A 538 -22.25 -15.19 -23.71
N THR A 539 -21.57 -15.18 -24.86
CA THR A 539 -20.48 -16.13 -25.13
C THR A 539 -19.13 -15.42 -25.39
N GLY A 540 -18.05 -16.16 -25.09
CA GLY A 540 -16.70 -15.80 -25.52
C GLY A 540 -16.21 -14.44 -24.99
N ALA A 541 -15.82 -13.55 -25.90
CA ALA A 541 -15.23 -12.25 -25.58
C ALA A 541 -16.24 -11.30 -24.94
N THR A 542 -17.47 -11.26 -25.47
CA THR A 542 -18.50 -10.29 -25.04
C THR A 542 -18.87 -10.49 -23.58
N ARG A 543 -19.12 -11.74 -23.15
CA ARG A 543 -19.40 -12.06 -21.74
C ARG A 543 -18.32 -11.51 -20.81
N ARG A 544 -17.05 -11.77 -21.12
CA ARG A 544 -15.94 -11.33 -20.28
C ARG A 544 -15.86 -9.80 -20.16
N VAL A 545 -16.12 -9.08 -21.25
CA VAL A 545 -16.15 -7.61 -21.26
C VAL A 545 -17.28 -7.09 -20.38
N VAL A 546 -18.47 -7.71 -20.46
CA VAL A 546 -19.61 -7.34 -19.63
C VAL A 546 -19.31 -7.61 -18.16
N ASP A 547 -18.88 -8.84 -17.80
CA ASP A 547 -18.56 -9.23 -16.43
C ASP A 547 -17.50 -8.29 -15.81
N GLN A 548 -16.43 -7.99 -16.56
CA GLN A 548 -15.38 -7.09 -16.11
C GLN A 548 -15.88 -5.64 -15.96
N SER A 549 -16.72 -5.17 -16.88
CA SER A 549 -17.24 -3.80 -16.82
C SER A 549 -18.24 -3.61 -15.70
N LEU A 550 -19.12 -4.60 -15.45
CA LEU A 550 -20.02 -4.62 -14.30
C LEU A 550 -19.23 -4.60 -12.98
N PHE A 551 -18.12 -5.33 -12.91
CA PHE A 551 -17.23 -5.30 -11.75
C PHE A 551 -16.56 -3.93 -11.56
N GLN A 552 -16.13 -3.28 -12.65
CA GLN A 552 -15.47 -1.97 -12.61
C GLN A 552 -16.40 -0.82 -12.23
N LEU A 553 -17.72 -1.00 -12.28
CA LEU A 553 -18.70 -0.02 -11.80
C LEU A 553 -18.76 0.07 -10.27
N MET A 554 -18.31 -0.96 -9.56
CA MET A 554 -18.40 -0.97 -8.10
C MET A 554 -17.40 0.01 -7.51
N GLN A 555 -17.91 0.88 -6.64
CA GLN A 555 -17.07 1.81 -5.90
C GLN A 555 -16.22 1.06 -4.88
N ARG A 556 -15.20 1.75 -4.37
CA ARG A 556 -14.34 1.17 -3.34
C ARG A 556 -14.88 1.56 -1.98
N ALA A 557 -15.13 0.57 -1.13
CA ALA A 557 -15.53 0.83 0.24
C ALA A 557 -14.42 1.56 1.04
N SER A 558 -14.80 2.55 1.84
CA SER A 558 -13.94 3.43 2.64
C SER A 558 -14.34 3.41 4.12
N TYR A 559 -13.49 3.97 4.99
CA TYR A 559 -13.89 4.26 6.37
C TYR A 559 -14.33 5.73 6.45
N THR A 560 -15.47 5.99 7.09
CA THR A 560 -16.02 7.34 7.27
C THR A 560 -16.50 7.53 8.71
N ALA A 561 -16.50 8.76 9.20
CA ALA A 561 -17.09 9.08 10.51
C ALA A 561 -18.62 9.17 10.44
N THR A 562 -19.18 9.46 9.27
CA THR A 562 -20.61 9.44 8.99
C THR A 562 -21.04 8.14 8.33
N ASN A 563 -22.24 7.67 8.65
CA ASN A 563 -22.79 6.45 8.09
C ASN A 563 -23.56 6.77 6.80
N THR A 564 -23.02 6.36 5.66
CA THR A 564 -23.71 6.46 4.36
C THR A 564 -24.27 5.11 3.88
N GLY A 565 -24.22 4.08 4.73
CA GLY A 565 -24.57 2.70 4.39
C GLY A 565 -23.53 1.97 3.54
N HIS A 566 -23.81 0.69 3.27
CA HIS A 566 -22.94 -0.19 2.49
C HIS A 566 -23.69 -0.78 1.29
N PHE A 567 -23.61 -0.09 0.15
CA PHE A 567 -24.29 -0.43 -1.11
C PHE A 567 -24.17 -1.90 -1.49
N GLY A 568 -22.95 -2.40 -1.69
CA GLY A 568 -22.72 -3.76 -2.18
C GLY A 568 -23.10 -4.91 -1.22
N LEU A 569 -23.46 -4.61 0.03
CA LEU A 569 -23.96 -5.58 1.01
C LEU A 569 -25.45 -5.38 1.32
N ASP A 570 -26.09 -4.36 0.72
CA ASP A 570 -27.46 -3.94 1.01
C ASP A 570 -27.73 -3.62 2.50
N LEU A 571 -26.75 -3.01 3.21
CA LEU A 571 -26.86 -2.72 4.64
C LEU A 571 -26.94 -1.22 4.94
N ASP A 572 -27.81 -0.85 5.88
CA ASP A 572 -27.97 0.55 6.33
C ASP A 572 -26.87 0.98 7.30
N ALA A 573 -26.38 0.06 8.13
CA ALA A 573 -25.32 0.30 9.10
C ALA A 573 -24.32 -0.85 9.03
N TYR A 574 -23.04 -0.54 8.79
CA TYR A 574 -21.99 -1.56 8.70
C TYR A 574 -20.68 -1.03 9.28
N ALA A 575 -20.18 -1.71 10.32
CA ALA A 575 -18.90 -1.43 10.93
C ALA A 575 -18.10 -2.73 11.06
N HIS A 576 -16.81 -2.70 10.72
CA HIS A 576 -15.95 -3.86 10.97
C HIS A 576 -15.73 -4.06 12.46
N PHE A 577 -15.96 -5.29 12.93
CA PHE A 577 -15.85 -5.70 14.34
C PHE A 577 -15.10 -7.03 14.50
N THR A 578 -15.11 -7.88 13.49
CA THR A 578 -14.74 -9.30 13.58
C THR A 578 -13.26 -9.61 13.41
N SER A 579 -12.36 -8.63 13.29
CA SER A 579 -10.92 -8.90 13.15
C SER A 579 -10.00 -7.88 13.84
N PRO A 580 -10.14 -7.68 15.16
CA PRO A 580 -9.36 -6.70 15.91
C PRO A 580 -7.88 -7.05 16.08
N ILE A 581 -7.43 -8.28 15.80
CA ILE A 581 -5.99 -8.61 15.80
C ILE A 581 -5.27 -7.90 14.66
N ARG A 582 -5.95 -7.71 13.52
CA ARG A 582 -5.37 -7.21 12.27
C ARG A 582 -5.95 -5.89 11.75
N ARG A 583 -7.00 -5.34 12.37
CA ARG A 583 -7.63 -4.06 11.99
C ARG A 583 -7.91 -3.18 13.21
N TYR A 584 -7.44 -1.93 13.15
CA TYR A 584 -7.65 -0.95 14.21
C TYR A 584 -9.09 -0.40 14.29
N PRO A 585 -9.85 -0.26 13.17
CA PRO A 585 -11.28 0.08 13.23
C PRO A 585 -12.09 -0.89 14.09
N ASP A 586 -11.83 -2.20 13.99
CA ASP A 586 -12.45 -3.21 14.83
C ASP A 586 -12.08 -3.03 16.31
N LEU A 587 -10.83 -2.67 16.61
CA LEU A 587 -10.40 -2.35 17.97
C LEU A 587 -11.12 -1.11 18.53
N ILE A 588 -11.42 -0.11 17.69
CA ILE A 588 -12.25 1.04 18.07
C ILE A 588 -13.68 0.59 18.38
N ALA A 589 -14.31 -0.21 17.50
CA ALA A 589 -15.66 -0.73 17.70
C ALA A 589 -15.78 -1.56 19.00
N HIS A 590 -14.78 -2.40 19.31
CA HIS A 590 -14.71 -3.14 20.57
C HIS A 590 -14.68 -2.22 21.81
N ARG A 591 -13.95 -1.10 21.73
CA ARG A 591 -13.87 -0.13 22.84
C ARG A 591 -15.20 0.57 23.06
N GLN A 592 -15.87 0.99 21.98
CA GLN A 592 -17.20 1.59 22.06
C GLN A 592 -18.22 0.59 22.62
N LEU A 593 -18.22 -0.66 22.15
CA LEU A 593 -19.12 -1.71 22.64
C LEU A 593 -18.95 -1.98 24.14
N LYS A 594 -17.71 -2.07 24.62
CA LYS A 594 -17.42 -2.22 26.05
C LYS A 594 -17.90 -1.02 26.87
N ALA A 595 -17.72 0.19 26.37
CA ALA A 595 -18.18 1.39 27.06
C ALA A 595 -19.71 1.41 27.15
N MET A 596 -20.41 1.08 26.06
CA MET A 596 -21.87 0.95 26.02
C MET A 596 -22.38 -0.05 27.06
N MET A 597 -21.78 -1.24 27.09
CA MET A 597 -22.17 -2.32 28.03
C MET A 597 -22.00 -1.93 29.50
N ARG A 598 -21.03 -1.06 29.81
CA ARG A 598 -20.72 -0.60 31.16
C ARG A 598 -21.39 0.72 31.53
N GLY A 599 -22.09 1.37 30.59
CA GLY A 599 -22.62 2.73 30.78
C GLY A 599 -21.51 3.77 30.99
N GLU A 600 -20.33 3.54 30.41
CA GLU A 600 -19.19 4.45 30.45
C GLU A 600 -19.26 5.45 29.28
N ALA A 601 -18.51 6.56 29.38
CA ALA A 601 -18.37 7.49 28.28
C ALA A 601 -17.61 6.86 27.11
N TRP A 602 -17.95 7.27 25.88
CA TRP A 602 -17.28 6.82 24.66
C TRP A 602 -15.77 7.09 24.71
N PRO A 603 -14.92 6.06 24.55
CA PRO A 603 -13.47 6.25 24.52
C PRO A 603 -12.99 7.08 23.32
N HIS A 604 -13.74 7.06 22.22
CA HIS A 604 -13.52 7.92 21.04
C HIS A 604 -14.75 8.80 20.84
N SER A 605 -14.52 10.08 20.61
CA SER A 605 -15.53 11.11 20.42
C SER A 605 -15.93 11.24 18.95
N VAL A 606 -16.89 12.11 18.66
CA VAL A 606 -17.21 12.47 17.27
C VAL A 606 -16.04 13.25 16.63
N ASP A 607 -15.42 14.14 17.40
CA ASP A 607 -14.37 15.05 16.92
C ASP A 607 -13.10 14.34 16.43
N ASP A 608 -12.69 13.24 17.06
CA ASP A 608 -11.52 12.46 16.65
C ASP A 608 -11.83 11.31 15.69
N MET A 609 -13.11 10.98 15.48
CA MET A 609 -13.50 9.87 14.61
C MET A 609 -13.20 10.15 13.14
N GLU A 610 -13.32 11.39 12.69
CA GLU A 610 -12.98 11.77 11.30
C GLU A 610 -11.51 11.49 10.98
N ASP A 611 -10.61 11.93 11.88
CA ASP A 611 -9.17 11.68 11.77
C ASP A 611 -8.84 10.19 11.83
N LEU A 612 -9.51 9.44 12.71
CA LEU A 612 -9.31 8.00 12.86
C LEU A 612 -9.76 7.22 11.63
N ALA A 613 -10.97 7.51 11.12
CA ALA A 613 -11.51 6.88 9.93
C ALA A 613 -10.64 7.16 8.69
N SER A 614 -10.26 8.42 8.48
CA SER A 614 -9.37 8.84 7.40
C SER A 614 -8.01 8.12 7.47
N HIS A 615 -7.35 8.16 8.64
CA HIS A 615 -6.06 7.48 8.84
C HIS A 615 -6.16 5.97 8.62
N CYS A 616 -7.20 5.31 9.13
CA CYS A 616 -7.42 3.89 8.89
C CYS A 616 -7.66 3.57 7.40
N GLY A 617 -8.37 4.43 6.68
CA GLY A 617 -8.57 4.34 5.23
C GLY A 617 -7.27 4.47 4.44
N GLU A 618 -6.46 5.49 4.72
CA GLU A 618 -5.16 5.72 4.08
C GLU A 618 -4.19 4.55 4.33
N ARG A 619 -4.19 4.01 5.55
CA ARG A 619 -3.36 2.85 5.91
C ARG A 619 -3.82 1.58 5.22
N ALA A 620 -5.12 1.29 5.21
CA ALA A 620 -5.66 0.15 4.46
C ALA A 620 -5.28 0.22 2.97
N TRP A 621 -5.32 1.42 2.38
CA TRP A 621 -4.90 1.60 0.98
C TRP A 621 -3.40 1.42 0.78
N SER A 622 -2.59 1.98 1.68
CA SER A 622 -1.13 1.83 1.62
C SER A 622 -0.72 0.36 1.75
N ALA A 623 -1.35 -0.39 2.66
CA ALA A 623 -1.15 -1.83 2.80
C ALA A 623 -1.47 -2.55 1.47
N LYS A 624 -2.67 -2.32 0.92
CA LYS A 624 -3.11 -2.98 -0.31
C LYS A 624 -2.18 -2.72 -1.50
N ARG A 625 -1.68 -1.49 -1.64
CA ARG A 625 -0.71 -1.14 -2.68
C ARG A 625 0.60 -1.91 -2.54
N LEU A 626 1.11 -2.07 -1.31
CA LEU A 626 2.33 -2.83 -1.05
C LEU A 626 2.12 -4.33 -1.30
N GLU A 627 0.97 -4.88 -0.91
CA GLU A 627 0.61 -6.27 -1.20
C GLU A 627 0.59 -6.52 -2.71
N TRP A 628 -0.11 -5.67 -3.47
CA TRP A 628 -0.18 -5.80 -4.93
C TRP A 628 1.19 -5.68 -5.59
N GLU A 629 2.00 -4.68 -5.21
CA GLU A 629 3.34 -4.54 -5.78
C GLU A 629 4.22 -5.77 -5.48
N ALA A 630 4.16 -6.30 -4.25
CA ALA A 630 4.92 -7.50 -3.88
C ALA A 630 4.42 -8.76 -4.61
N VAL A 631 3.11 -8.89 -4.82
CA VAL A 631 2.50 -9.97 -5.61
C VAL A 631 2.93 -9.87 -7.07
N ASP A 632 2.85 -8.68 -7.67
CA ASP A 632 3.29 -8.43 -9.05
C ASP A 632 4.78 -8.75 -9.22
N GLN A 633 5.63 -8.40 -8.25
CA GLN A 633 7.05 -8.75 -8.25
C GLN A 633 7.26 -10.28 -8.20
N ALA A 634 6.59 -10.97 -7.27
CA ALA A 634 6.71 -12.42 -7.15
C ALA A 634 6.26 -13.13 -8.44
N PHE A 635 5.19 -12.64 -9.06
CA PHE A 635 4.74 -13.13 -10.35
C PHE A 635 5.73 -12.84 -11.49
N ALA A 636 6.27 -11.63 -11.58
CA ALA A 636 7.27 -11.28 -12.58
C ALA A 636 8.55 -12.14 -12.45
N LEU A 637 8.96 -12.46 -11.23
CA LEU A 637 10.07 -13.37 -10.93
C LEU A 637 9.74 -14.81 -11.32
N HIS A 638 8.53 -15.29 -11.01
CA HIS A 638 8.09 -16.63 -11.42
C HIS A 638 8.12 -16.79 -12.94
N LEU A 639 7.77 -15.74 -13.70
CA LEU A 639 7.86 -15.76 -15.17
C LEU A 639 9.30 -15.94 -15.69
N THR A 640 10.34 -15.56 -14.93
CA THR A 640 11.73 -15.74 -15.37
C THR A 640 12.17 -17.21 -15.36
N GLU A 641 11.48 -18.05 -14.59
CA GLU A 641 11.71 -19.51 -14.51
C GLU A 641 10.99 -20.27 -15.64
N THR A 642 10.20 -19.59 -16.47
CA THR A 642 9.41 -20.22 -17.55
C THR A 642 10.13 -20.15 -18.90
N GLU A 643 10.06 -21.24 -19.66
CA GLU A 643 10.65 -21.32 -21.03
C GLU A 643 9.69 -20.83 -22.13
N THR A 644 8.55 -20.26 -21.76
CA THR A 644 7.46 -19.93 -22.68
C THR A 644 7.78 -18.70 -23.54
N ALA A 645 8.03 -18.92 -24.84
CA ALA A 645 8.31 -17.83 -25.79
C ALA A 645 7.07 -16.99 -26.16
N THR A 646 5.86 -17.52 -25.97
CA THR A 646 4.61 -16.89 -26.40
C THR A 646 3.48 -17.26 -25.45
N TRP A 647 2.70 -16.27 -25.06
CA TRP A 647 1.63 -16.36 -24.08
C TRP A 647 0.28 -16.14 -24.75
N PRO A 648 -0.73 -17.00 -24.48
CA PRO A 648 -2.10 -16.62 -24.73
C PRO A 648 -2.45 -15.50 -23.76
N ALA A 649 -3.18 -14.49 -24.21
CA ALA A 649 -3.67 -13.42 -23.37
C ALA A 649 -5.06 -12.99 -23.81
N ARG A 650 -5.73 -12.22 -22.96
CA ARG A 650 -6.98 -11.55 -23.29
C ARG A 650 -6.83 -10.04 -23.21
N VAL A 651 -7.43 -9.34 -24.17
CA VAL A 651 -7.53 -7.89 -24.15
C VAL A 651 -8.52 -7.46 -23.07
N VAL A 652 -8.04 -6.86 -22.00
CA VAL A 652 -8.87 -6.46 -20.85
C VAL A 652 -9.10 -4.95 -20.76
N SER A 653 -8.30 -4.14 -21.45
CA SER A 653 -8.54 -2.70 -21.54
C SER A 653 -7.84 -2.09 -22.74
N LEU A 654 -8.54 -1.21 -23.46
CA LEU A 654 -8.01 -0.40 -24.55
C LEU A 654 -8.01 1.07 -24.13
N ARG A 655 -6.84 1.64 -23.84
CA ARG A 655 -6.69 3.04 -23.44
C ARG A 655 -5.42 3.66 -24.01
N THR A 656 -5.56 4.69 -24.86
CA THR A 656 -4.42 5.31 -25.54
C THR A 656 -3.36 5.79 -24.52
N PRO A 657 -2.06 5.43 -24.68
CA PRO A 657 -1.45 4.75 -25.82
C PRO A 657 -1.22 3.22 -25.64
N PHE A 658 -1.89 2.57 -24.69
CA PHE A 658 -1.66 1.16 -24.33
C PHE A 658 -2.88 0.24 -24.51
N VAL A 659 -2.59 -0.99 -24.91
CA VAL A 659 -3.47 -2.15 -24.79
C VAL A 659 -3.07 -2.92 -23.53
N HIS A 660 -4.00 -3.19 -22.63
CA HIS A 660 -3.75 -4.02 -21.45
C HIS A 660 -4.22 -5.44 -21.73
N LEU A 661 -3.34 -6.39 -21.39
CA LEU A 661 -3.53 -7.80 -21.63
C LEU A 661 -3.47 -8.54 -20.29
N ASP A 662 -4.42 -9.45 -20.07
CA ASP A 662 -4.41 -10.44 -19.00
C ASP A 662 -3.83 -11.74 -19.57
N LEU A 663 -2.64 -12.10 -19.11
CA LEU A 663 -1.92 -13.30 -19.58
C LEU A 663 -2.67 -14.54 -19.07
N ASN A 664 -2.77 -15.57 -19.91
CA ASN A 664 -3.54 -16.79 -19.70
C ASN A 664 -5.05 -16.62 -19.45
N ASP A 665 -5.56 -15.38 -19.38
CA ASP A 665 -6.97 -15.08 -19.09
C ASP A 665 -7.42 -15.64 -17.73
N ASP A 666 -6.51 -15.61 -16.74
CA ASP A 666 -6.75 -16.08 -15.37
C ASP A 666 -6.84 -14.94 -14.35
N GLY A 667 -6.62 -13.69 -14.76
CA GLY A 667 -6.71 -12.50 -13.93
C GLY A 667 -5.50 -12.26 -13.03
N ALA A 668 -4.45 -13.09 -13.09
CA ALA A 668 -3.30 -12.96 -12.19
C ALA A 668 -2.20 -12.07 -12.75
N LEU A 669 -1.96 -12.14 -14.05
CA LEU A 669 -0.82 -11.50 -14.69
C LEU A 669 -1.28 -10.47 -15.70
N HIS A 670 -1.08 -9.19 -15.39
CA HIS A 670 -1.44 -8.11 -16.29
C HIS A 670 -0.21 -7.45 -16.89
N GLY A 671 -0.23 -7.26 -18.20
CA GLY A 671 0.81 -6.53 -18.92
C GLY A 671 0.22 -5.47 -19.84
N ARG A 672 1.11 -4.61 -20.34
CA ARG A 672 0.75 -3.58 -21.31
C ARG A 672 1.51 -3.74 -22.60
N LEU A 673 0.86 -3.43 -23.70
CA LEU A 673 1.41 -3.40 -25.04
C LEU A 673 1.17 -2.00 -25.61
N HIS A 674 2.22 -1.31 -26.02
CA HIS A 674 2.08 0.03 -26.61
C HIS A 674 1.50 -0.06 -28.03
N LEU A 675 0.53 0.80 -28.38
CA LEU A 675 -0.17 0.76 -29.68
C LEU A 675 0.79 0.73 -30.88
N SER A 676 1.87 1.53 -30.86
CA SER A 676 2.87 1.54 -31.93
C SER A 676 3.64 0.22 -32.13
N ALA A 677 3.52 -0.73 -31.20
CA ALA A 677 4.06 -2.08 -31.39
C ALA A 677 3.21 -2.92 -32.36
N LEU A 678 1.91 -2.62 -32.50
CA LEU A 678 0.98 -3.33 -33.39
C LEU A 678 1.19 -2.98 -34.86
N SER A 679 1.47 -1.70 -35.15
CA SER A 679 1.82 -1.23 -36.49
C SER A 679 2.82 -0.09 -36.41
N LYS A 680 3.90 -0.18 -37.20
CA LYS A 680 4.90 0.89 -37.37
C LYS A 680 4.58 1.82 -38.54
N LYS A 681 3.61 1.46 -39.37
CA LYS A 681 3.33 2.12 -40.66
C LYS A 681 2.12 3.03 -40.59
N SER A 682 1.12 2.64 -39.80
CA SER A 682 -0.16 3.32 -39.75
C SER A 682 -0.42 3.95 -38.39
N ARG A 683 -1.15 5.08 -38.40
CA ARG A 683 -1.60 5.74 -37.17
C ARG A 683 -2.75 4.94 -36.58
N LEU A 684 -2.55 4.44 -35.37
CA LEU A 684 -3.56 3.68 -34.64
C LEU A 684 -4.31 4.59 -33.67
N HIS A 685 -5.61 4.41 -33.60
CA HIS A 685 -6.47 5.04 -32.61
C HIS A 685 -7.40 4.01 -31.99
N ILE A 686 -7.87 4.32 -30.80
CA ILE A 686 -8.89 3.54 -30.09
C ILE A 686 -10.20 4.32 -30.25
N ASP A 687 -11.28 3.62 -30.53
CA ASP A 687 -12.61 4.22 -30.64
C ASP A 687 -13.05 4.91 -29.34
N GLU A 688 -14.08 5.74 -29.41
CA GLU A 688 -14.56 6.54 -28.28
C GLU A 688 -15.06 5.69 -27.10
N HIS A 689 -15.48 4.44 -27.34
CA HIS A 689 -15.97 3.54 -26.31
C HIS A 689 -14.90 2.59 -25.75
N GLY A 690 -13.69 2.58 -26.32
CA GLY A 690 -12.60 1.70 -25.89
C GLY A 690 -12.81 0.22 -26.24
N LEU A 691 -13.51 -0.05 -27.33
CA LEU A 691 -13.88 -1.39 -27.80
C LEU A 691 -12.95 -1.95 -28.86
N VAL A 692 -12.34 -1.10 -29.69
CA VAL A 692 -11.54 -1.54 -30.84
C VAL A 692 -10.31 -0.67 -31.07
N VAL A 693 -9.26 -1.27 -31.64
CA VAL A 693 -8.10 -0.55 -32.18
C VAL A 693 -8.25 -0.47 -33.69
N GLU A 694 -8.36 0.74 -34.20
CA GLU A 694 -8.58 1.05 -35.60
C GLU A 694 -7.35 1.66 -36.26
N SER A 695 -7.27 1.52 -37.58
CA SER A 695 -6.20 2.00 -38.44
C SER A 695 -6.80 2.68 -39.64
N GLU A 696 -6.31 3.85 -40.04
CA GLU A 696 -6.79 4.54 -41.25
C GLU A 696 -6.55 3.72 -42.54
N GLU A 697 -5.62 2.76 -42.49
CA GLU A 697 -5.23 1.92 -43.65
C GLU A 697 -5.99 0.59 -43.75
N HIS A 698 -6.68 0.16 -42.69
CA HIS A 698 -7.34 -1.15 -42.65
C HIS A 698 -8.83 -0.99 -42.33
N PRO A 699 -9.74 -1.55 -43.16
CA PRO A 699 -11.18 -1.45 -42.92
C PRO A 699 -11.67 -2.31 -41.75
N GLU A 700 -10.87 -3.30 -41.31
CA GLU A 700 -11.18 -4.12 -40.15
C GLU A 700 -10.32 -3.72 -38.94
N PRO A 701 -10.87 -3.77 -37.71
CA PRO A 701 -10.12 -3.42 -36.51
C PRO A 701 -9.03 -4.45 -36.21
N LEU A 702 -7.87 -3.95 -35.80
CA LEU A 702 -6.67 -4.76 -35.53
C LEU A 702 -6.81 -5.57 -34.24
N LEU A 703 -7.54 -5.05 -33.26
CA LEU A 703 -7.75 -5.63 -31.94
C LEU A 703 -9.13 -5.23 -31.43
N ARG A 704 -9.75 -6.11 -30.65
CA ARG A 704 -11.04 -5.87 -29.99
C ARG A 704 -10.93 -6.17 -28.50
N LEU A 705 -11.64 -5.41 -27.69
CA LEU A 705 -11.78 -5.65 -26.27
C LEU A 705 -12.35 -7.04 -26.03
N GLY A 706 -11.81 -7.76 -25.05
CA GLY A 706 -12.16 -9.15 -24.75
C GLY A 706 -11.60 -10.18 -25.74
N ALA A 707 -10.99 -9.79 -26.86
CA ALA A 707 -10.43 -10.76 -27.80
C ALA A 707 -9.26 -11.54 -27.19
N ARG A 708 -9.12 -12.81 -27.59
CA ARG A 708 -7.90 -13.57 -27.34
C ARG A 708 -6.80 -13.02 -28.23
N TYR A 709 -5.64 -12.76 -27.64
CA TYR A 709 -4.50 -12.20 -28.32
C TYR A 709 -3.24 -12.93 -27.85
N SER A 710 -2.45 -13.41 -28.79
CA SER A 710 -1.17 -14.02 -28.45
C SER A 710 -0.09 -12.96 -28.42
N CYS A 711 0.71 -12.94 -27.36
CA CYS A 711 1.77 -11.97 -27.16
C CYS A 711 3.04 -12.64 -26.64
N ARG A 712 4.15 -11.93 -26.69
CA ARG A 712 5.41 -12.34 -26.05
C ARG A 712 5.84 -11.31 -25.02
N LEU A 713 6.56 -11.77 -24.01
CA LEU A 713 7.22 -10.90 -23.05
C LEU A 713 8.30 -10.11 -23.77
N ARG A 714 8.21 -8.79 -23.72
CA ARG A 714 9.23 -7.88 -24.26
C ARG A 714 10.19 -7.42 -23.17
N GLY A 715 9.69 -7.24 -21.95
CA GLY A 715 10.47 -6.88 -20.78
C GLY A 715 9.74 -7.21 -19.49
N LEU A 716 10.49 -7.69 -18.51
CA LEU A 716 10.01 -7.98 -17.15
C LEU A 716 10.66 -6.99 -16.19
N ASP A 717 9.86 -6.14 -15.57
CA ASP A 717 10.34 -5.26 -14.50
C ASP A 717 10.30 -6.03 -13.18
N LEU A 718 11.40 -6.70 -12.83
CA LEU A 718 11.52 -7.42 -11.55
C LEU A 718 11.51 -6.48 -10.33
N TRP A 719 11.66 -5.17 -10.53
CA TRP A 719 11.67 -4.19 -9.45
C TRP A 719 10.27 -3.69 -9.10
N THR A 720 9.34 -3.62 -10.04
CA THR A 720 7.96 -3.16 -9.78
C THR A 720 6.88 -4.18 -10.12
N GLY A 721 7.25 -5.32 -10.72
CA GLY A 721 6.33 -6.36 -11.16
C GLY A 721 5.62 -6.07 -12.50
N LYS A 722 5.92 -4.94 -13.15
CA LYS A 722 5.27 -4.55 -14.41
C LYS A 722 5.77 -5.36 -15.60
N LEU A 723 4.82 -5.73 -16.48
CA LEU A 723 5.10 -6.49 -17.70
C LEU A 723 4.95 -5.60 -18.94
N ASP A 724 5.99 -5.54 -19.78
CA ASP A 724 5.92 -4.95 -21.12
C ASP A 724 5.80 -6.07 -22.15
N LEU A 725 4.78 -5.98 -23.01
CA LEU A 725 4.40 -7.02 -23.95
C LEU A 725 4.62 -6.55 -25.39
N ALA A 726 4.81 -7.50 -26.28
CA ALA A 726 4.89 -7.28 -27.72
C ALA A 726 4.01 -8.28 -28.47
N PRO A 727 3.60 -7.95 -29.71
CA PRO A 727 3.10 -8.95 -30.64
C PRO A 727 4.15 -10.06 -30.85
N VAL A 728 3.67 -11.27 -31.13
CA VAL A 728 4.50 -12.45 -31.44
C VAL A 728 5.47 -12.15 -32.58
#